data_AF-A0A812IL12-F1
#
_entry.id   AF-A0A812IL12-F1
#
_cell.length_a   1.000
_cell.length_b   1.000
_cell.length_c   1.000
_cell.angle_alpha   90.00
_cell.angle_beta   90.00
_cell.angle_gamma   90.00
#
_symmetry.space_group_name_H-M   'P 1'
#
loop_
_entity.id
_entity.type
_entity.pdbx_description
1 polymer ?
#
loop_
_entity_poly.entity_id
_entity_poly.type
_entity_poly.pdbx_seq_one_letter_code
_entity_poly.pdbx_strand_id
1 'polypeptide(L)'
;MSGHDLSTLPDFPAEIRAPAGTRYGVSAFQIQFGGDRITTPGDAPDVLIAFNPAALVVNLGNLKADSLILVDANAFTTQRLKRADLQSNPLEDGTLDKYQVVPIDISNLTVEAVKPLGLGTKDAGRCKNFWALGLILWMFDQPREPTRNWINQKFASNEQIRDANLVALDAGHAYGENTEVAQILHQQHTPQAPLDSVEYRTITGAENLALGLVAAGELADTELMFCSYPITPASSLLHHLVGLEEAGVATFQAEDEIAAVCAAIGASYAGKLGITSSSGPGVALKMEALGLAVATELPLVLVNSQRAGPSTGMPTKTEQSDLYQAVYGRNGDTPLPVVAARSPADCFDAAIEAVRIALRHMTPVILLTDGYIANASELWPIPDFAQYPAIDTHKPTAATQQAVFERQPDTHARLWAAPGDARFVHRVGGIEKDVDTGNISYDAANHQAMTDVRSQKVASVADFIEPQTIDQGVSGGVAVVAWGSTYGTLYKAVKDALAAGEQVAHIHLRHINPLPSNLGELLAGFETIIVPELNTGQLATLLRDKLNVRVEQFNKVTGQPLNVDEVRAFISKFAPSTPKTKYAGAPGIGCSSRLPYYVNTYGFHTIHGRAPAFATGVKLANPELEVWVVTGDGDGLSIGGNHLLHTLRRNIDLNILLFNNEIYGLTKGQYSPTSRPGTHSPTSPAGSVEAPLAPGQFAIGAGATFFARCVDIDQKTMPGLFNEAKHHKGSSFVEILQNCIVYNKDVFDDVVAKKTAAETQIHVRHGEPLLYGANNEKGLRLNPKTLSLECVTLGEDGVTLEDIQVHDETNPTLALLLANLHLPTAMGVILRTERAAFDESYWSIRTHERRQKVEQLLRTGNMLDHSRRRLLAPLEHVSLAGKHDIIAGSLIQDILSGHYRVAERLPSERDLAARFDANRGAVREAMKKLEQIGLAEVQPGGARVKKTEDASLDVIGHLLAQGDLPDPRLVDQILMVINSMVSMAAQQTLELASDDEITAIRELVKPLIHDELGKEAHTLARFELMESFMSASCNLPLRLIARTLFEQVAPNLTAIHPFAVIDNSRYRDFAVQLDAALAKRDQEGVRKSFTAFSNLNQETMMRAFDSARAAVGQEAVTP
;
A
#
# COMPACT_ATOMS: atom_id res chain seq x y z
N MET A 1 -13.48 12.81 11.34
CA MET A 1 -13.89 11.39 11.39
C MET A 1 -12.91 10.64 12.28
N SER A 2 -13.17 9.38 12.66
CA SER A 2 -12.32 8.62 13.60
C SER A 2 -10.92 8.26 13.08
N GLY A 3 -10.59 8.58 11.83
CA GLY A 3 -9.31 8.23 11.19
C GLY A 3 -9.29 6.86 10.50
N HIS A 4 -10.44 6.30 10.14
CA HIS A 4 -10.53 5.07 9.34
C HIS A 4 -10.82 5.41 7.88
N ASP A 5 -10.27 4.60 6.97
CA ASP A 5 -10.69 4.61 5.56
C ASP A 5 -12.03 3.86 5.40
N LEU A 6 -12.78 4.11 4.32
CA LEU A 6 -14.09 3.48 4.09
C LEU A 6 -14.49 3.35 2.62
N SER A 7 -15.27 2.30 2.33
CA SER A 7 -16.01 2.13 1.08
C SER A 7 -17.42 1.59 1.37
N THR A 8 -18.42 2.04 0.61
CA THR A 8 -19.81 1.61 0.77
C THR A 8 -20.40 1.02 -0.51
N LEU A 9 -21.27 0.01 -0.35
CA LEU A 9 -22.10 -0.54 -1.41
C LEU A 9 -23.58 -0.50 -1.00
N PRO A 10 -24.34 0.48 -1.52
CA PRO A 10 -25.79 0.51 -1.38
C PRO A 10 -26.44 -0.49 -2.34
N ASP A 11 -27.29 -1.39 -1.82
CA ASP A 11 -28.16 -2.24 -2.66
C ASP A 11 -29.63 -1.85 -2.43
N PHE A 12 -30.26 -1.34 -3.49
CA PHE A 12 -31.64 -0.86 -3.47
C PHE A 12 -32.56 -1.77 -4.29
N PRO A 13 -33.75 -2.12 -3.75
CA PRO A 13 -34.75 -2.85 -4.50
C PRO A 13 -35.26 -2.00 -5.67
N ALA A 14 -35.61 -2.65 -6.79
CA ALA A 14 -36.19 -1.96 -7.94
C ALA A 14 -37.61 -1.40 -7.66
N GLU A 15 -38.30 -1.91 -6.63
CA GLU A 15 -39.65 -1.47 -6.26
C GLU A 15 -39.65 -0.35 -5.21
N ILE A 16 -40.17 0.82 -5.60
CA ILE A 16 -40.34 2.01 -4.73
C ILE A 16 -41.28 1.74 -3.54
N ARG A 17 -42.21 0.78 -3.65
CA ARG A 17 -43.19 0.44 -2.60
C ARG A 17 -43.46 -1.07 -2.49
N ALA A 18 -42.42 -1.89 -2.53
CA ALA A 18 -42.55 -3.30 -2.15
C ALA A 18 -43.18 -3.42 -0.74
N PRO A 19 -44.10 -4.38 -0.49
CA PRO A 19 -44.74 -4.52 0.81
C PRO A 19 -43.72 -4.78 1.93
N ALA A 20 -43.79 -4.00 3.01
CA ALA A 20 -42.82 -4.06 4.10
C ALA A 20 -42.72 -5.48 4.72
N GLY A 21 -41.50 -6.03 4.69
CA GLY A 21 -41.18 -7.40 5.13
C GLY A 21 -41.22 -8.47 4.03
N THR A 22 -41.25 -8.08 2.75
CA THR A 22 -41.08 -9.00 1.61
C THR A 22 -39.63 -9.01 1.10
N ARG A 23 -39.20 -10.09 0.43
CA ARG A 23 -37.84 -10.20 -0.13
C ARG A 23 -37.54 -9.13 -1.20
N TYR A 24 -38.52 -8.83 -2.05
CA TYR A 24 -38.42 -7.82 -3.11
C TYR A 24 -38.28 -6.38 -2.60
N GLY A 25 -38.58 -6.14 -1.32
CA GLY A 25 -38.43 -4.84 -0.66
C GLY A 25 -37.23 -4.75 0.28
N VAL A 26 -36.29 -5.70 0.22
CA VAL A 26 -35.05 -5.62 0.99
C VAL A 26 -34.14 -4.58 0.34
N SER A 27 -33.73 -3.60 1.13
CA SER A 27 -32.58 -2.76 0.86
C SER A 27 -31.48 -3.13 1.84
N ALA A 28 -30.24 -3.17 1.34
CA ALA A 28 -29.05 -3.46 2.12
C ALA A 28 -28.03 -2.33 1.93
N PHE A 29 -27.13 -2.16 2.90
CA PHE A 29 -26.06 -1.18 2.84
C PHE A 29 -24.83 -1.84 3.46
N GLN A 30 -23.85 -2.17 2.62
CA GLN A 30 -22.60 -2.77 3.05
C GLN A 30 -21.55 -1.68 3.23
N ILE A 31 -20.75 -1.79 4.29
CA ILE A 31 -19.67 -0.86 4.64
C ILE A 31 -18.45 -1.69 4.96
N GLN A 32 -17.33 -1.39 4.30
CA GLN A 32 -16.01 -1.81 4.75
C GLN A 32 -15.29 -0.58 5.32
N PHE A 33 -14.72 -0.70 6.51
CA PHE A 33 -13.94 0.33 7.18
C PHE A 33 -12.79 -0.31 7.97
N GLY A 34 -11.71 0.41 8.23
CA GLY A 34 -10.53 -0.17 8.87
C GLY A 34 -9.28 0.73 8.88
N GLY A 35 -8.14 0.14 9.25
CA GLY A 35 -6.84 0.80 9.35
C GLY A 35 -5.86 0.53 8.20
N ASP A 36 -6.35 -0.12 7.14
CA ASP A 36 -5.68 -0.17 5.84
C ASP A 36 -6.42 0.78 4.88
N ARG A 37 -5.78 1.16 3.77
CA ARG A 37 -6.47 1.84 2.66
C ARG A 37 -7.49 0.89 2.03
N ILE A 38 -8.75 1.32 1.92
CA ILE A 38 -9.91 0.51 1.53
C ILE A 38 -10.44 0.98 0.18
N THR A 39 -10.31 0.12 -0.83
CA THR A 39 -10.71 0.42 -2.22
C THR A 39 -11.94 -0.35 -2.68
N THR A 40 -12.50 -1.23 -1.85
CA THR A 40 -13.63 -2.11 -2.16
C THR A 40 -14.58 -2.18 -0.96
N PRO A 41 -15.90 -2.42 -1.15
CA PRO A 41 -16.84 -2.71 -0.07
C PRO A 41 -16.64 -4.12 0.54
N GLY A 42 -15.79 -4.96 -0.08
CA GLY A 42 -15.47 -6.30 0.38
C GLY A 42 -16.34 -7.40 -0.26
N ASP A 43 -15.77 -8.60 -0.38
CA ASP A 43 -16.40 -9.73 -1.08
C ASP A 43 -17.59 -10.36 -0.35
N ALA A 44 -17.55 -10.31 0.99
CA ALA A 44 -18.56 -10.89 1.88
C ALA A 44 -18.52 -10.16 3.22
N PRO A 45 -19.65 -9.75 3.81
CA PRO A 45 -19.66 -9.16 5.15
C PRO A 45 -19.25 -10.15 6.25
N ASP A 46 -18.42 -9.70 7.19
CA ASP A 46 -18.11 -10.44 8.40
C ASP A 46 -19.25 -10.37 9.43
N VAL A 47 -20.05 -9.28 9.39
CA VAL A 47 -21.20 -9.04 10.27
C VAL A 47 -22.45 -8.68 9.45
N LEU A 48 -23.56 -9.37 9.70
CA LEU A 48 -24.89 -9.01 9.18
C LEU A 48 -25.81 -8.54 10.31
N ILE A 49 -26.54 -7.45 10.07
CA ILE A 49 -27.54 -6.92 11.00
C ILE A 49 -28.92 -6.95 10.32
N ALA A 50 -29.76 -7.88 10.74
CA ALA A 50 -31.04 -8.17 10.10
C ALA A 50 -32.24 -7.80 11.00
N PHE A 51 -32.88 -6.67 10.69
CA PHE A 51 -34.07 -6.17 11.40
C PHE A 51 -35.38 -6.93 11.09
N ASN A 52 -35.36 -7.93 10.21
CA ASN A 52 -36.52 -8.75 9.84
C ASN A 52 -36.11 -10.02 9.06
N PRO A 53 -36.99 -11.02 8.94
CA PRO A 53 -36.66 -12.30 8.29
C PRO A 53 -36.30 -12.17 6.80
N ALA A 54 -36.91 -11.24 6.05
CA ALA A 54 -36.61 -11.05 4.64
C ALA A 54 -35.18 -10.51 4.43
N ALA A 55 -34.78 -9.52 5.23
CA ALA A 55 -33.43 -8.97 5.20
C ALA A 55 -32.35 -10.00 5.58
N LEU A 56 -32.66 -10.93 6.49
CA LEU A 56 -31.79 -12.06 6.79
C LEU A 56 -31.60 -12.95 5.55
N VAL A 57 -32.68 -13.59 5.07
CA VAL A 57 -32.57 -14.67 4.08
C VAL A 57 -32.14 -14.22 2.69
N VAL A 58 -32.32 -12.93 2.34
CA VAL A 58 -31.78 -12.36 1.10
C VAL A 58 -30.26 -12.24 1.13
N ASN A 59 -29.66 -12.04 2.31
CA ASN A 59 -28.22 -11.80 2.45
C ASN A 59 -27.40 -13.02 2.93
N LEU A 60 -28.04 -14.10 3.41
CA LEU A 60 -27.34 -15.31 3.89
C LEU A 60 -26.36 -15.90 2.86
N GLY A 61 -26.71 -15.85 1.56
CA GLY A 61 -25.85 -16.35 0.48
C GLY A 61 -24.55 -15.57 0.30
N ASN A 62 -24.48 -14.34 0.83
CA ASN A 62 -23.33 -13.44 0.71
C ASN A 62 -22.40 -13.50 1.94
N LEU A 63 -22.71 -14.33 2.95
CA LEU A 63 -21.92 -14.47 4.17
C LEU A 63 -21.00 -15.70 4.14
N LYS A 64 -19.81 -15.56 4.73
CA LYS A 64 -18.88 -16.66 4.97
C LYS A 64 -19.39 -17.55 6.11
N ALA A 65 -18.80 -18.74 6.26
CA ALA A 65 -19.01 -19.53 7.48
C ALA A 65 -18.44 -18.77 8.68
N ASP A 66 -19.02 -19.00 9.86
CA ASP A 66 -18.66 -18.35 11.13
C ASP A 66 -18.87 -16.82 11.18
N SER A 67 -19.39 -16.18 10.12
CA SER A 67 -19.83 -14.78 10.14
C SER A 67 -20.85 -14.52 11.26
N LEU A 68 -20.80 -13.31 11.83
CA LEU A 68 -21.68 -12.88 12.90
C LEU A 68 -23.03 -12.38 12.35
N ILE A 69 -24.13 -12.84 12.93
CA ILE A 69 -25.50 -12.47 12.55
C ILE A 69 -26.21 -11.89 13.77
N LEU A 70 -26.45 -10.57 13.77
CA LEU A 70 -27.32 -9.89 14.72
C LEU A 70 -28.75 -9.84 14.17
N VAL A 71 -29.72 -10.38 14.89
CA VAL A 71 -31.13 -10.42 14.46
C VAL A 71 -32.06 -9.79 15.49
N ASP A 72 -32.99 -8.95 15.00
CA ASP A 72 -34.11 -8.43 15.79
C ASP A 72 -35.12 -9.57 16.02
N ALA A 73 -34.95 -10.35 17.08
CA ALA A 73 -35.65 -11.62 17.30
C ALA A 73 -37.19 -11.46 17.33
N ASN A 74 -37.67 -10.35 17.91
CA ASN A 74 -39.08 -9.94 17.95
C ASN A 74 -39.66 -9.67 16.54
N ALA A 75 -38.82 -9.51 15.51
CA ALA A 75 -39.27 -9.41 14.13
C ALA A 75 -39.64 -10.75 13.48
N PHE A 76 -39.36 -11.90 14.10
CA PHE A 76 -39.57 -13.24 13.53
C PHE A 76 -40.97 -13.82 13.84
N THR A 77 -42.02 -13.00 13.71
CA THR A 77 -43.40 -13.46 13.91
C THR A 77 -43.94 -14.23 12.70
N THR A 78 -44.88 -15.15 12.91
CA THR A 78 -45.52 -15.96 11.84
C THR A 78 -46.04 -15.11 10.67
N GLN A 79 -46.57 -13.92 10.95
CA GLN A 79 -47.05 -12.99 9.91
C GLN A 79 -45.89 -12.43 9.07
N ARG A 80 -44.74 -12.13 9.67
CA ARG A 80 -43.55 -11.60 8.98
C ARG A 80 -42.80 -12.70 8.23
N LEU A 81 -42.69 -13.91 8.80
CA LEU A 81 -42.17 -15.09 8.09
C LEU A 81 -42.98 -15.36 6.80
N LYS A 82 -44.31 -15.33 6.88
CA LYS A 82 -45.17 -15.49 5.71
C LYS A 82 -44.99 -14.38 4.65
N ARG A 83 -44.70 -13.13 5.05
CA ARG A 83 -44.38 -12.04 4.10
C ARG A 83 -43.00 -12.21 3.46
N ALA A 84 -42.05 -12.77 4.19
CA ALA A 84 -40.73 -13.15 3.70
C ALA A 84 -40.74 -14.45 2.88
N ASP A 85 -41.91 -15.04 2.61
CA ASP A 85 -42.08 -16.33 1.92
C ASP A 85 -41.27 -17.47 2.58
N LEU A 86 -41.33 -17.55 3.92
CA LEU A 86 -40.67 -18.58 4.72
C LEU A 86 -41.70 -19.53 5.32
N GLN A 87 -41.42 -20.83 5.21
CA GLN A 87 -42.28 -21.92 5.73
C GLN A 87 -41.95 -22.29 7.17
N SER A 88 -40.71 -22.05 7.60
CA SER A 88 -40.14 -22.29 8.92
C SER A 88 -39.46 -21.03 9.46
N ASN A 89 -39.10 -21.01 10.75
CA ASN A 89 -38.31 -19.93 11.33
C ASN A 89 -36.81 -20.25 11.18
N PRO A 90 -36.01 -19.43 10.44
CA PRO A 90 -34.57 -19.68 10.29
C PRO A 90 -33.78 -19.70 11.59
N LEU A 91 -34.33 -19.13 12.68
CA LEU A 91 -33.73 -19.14 14.02
C LEU A 91 -33.88 -20.49 14.75
N GLU A 92 -34.69 -21.42 14.22
CA GLU A 92 -35.11 -22.65 14.90
C GLU A 92 -34.95 -23.93 14.04
N ASP A 93 -34.72 -23.79 12.73
CA ASP A 93 -34.79 -24.90 11.76
C ASP A 93 -33.42 -25.43 11.26
N GLY A 94 -32.32 -24.94 11.85
CA GLY A 94 -30.95 -25.32 11.48
C GLY A 94 -30.36 -24.53 10.30
N THR A 95 -31.11 -23.61 9.66
CA THR A 95 -30.62 -22.79 8.54
C THR A 95 -29.36 -22.00 8.88
N LEU A 96 -29.17 -21.66 10.17
CA LEU A 96 -28.09 -20.79 10.62
C LEU A 96 -26.93 -21.50 11.34
N ASP A 97 -26.92 -22.84 11.39
CA ASP A 97 -25.96 -23.64 12.18
C ASP A 97 -24.47 -23.39 11.86
N LYS A 98 -24.16 -22.81 10.70
CA LYS A 98 -22.81 -22.46 10.23
C LYS A 98 -22.41 -20.99 10.48
N TYR A 99 -23.15 -20.25 11.30
CA TYR A 99 -22.92 -18.83 11.60
C TYR A 99 -22.98 -18.59 13.11
N GLN A 100 -22.38 -17.49 13.56
CA GLN A 100 -22.50 -17.04 14.95
C GLN A 100 -23.76 -16.17 15.08
N VAL A 101 -24.85 -16.69 15.63
CA VAL A 101 -26.14 -15.97 15.70
C VAL A 101 -26.34 -15.36 17.09
N VAL A 102 -26.60 -14.05 17.16
CA VAL A 102 -26.95 -13.33 18.38
C VAL A 102 -28.36 -12.74 18.24
N PRO A 103 -29.39 -13.38 18.84
CA PRO A 103 -30.75 -12.87 18.83
C PRO A 103 -30.94 -11.78 19.91
N ILE A 104 -31.38 -10.60 19.48
CA ILE A 104 -31.60 -9.43 20.35
C ILE A 104 -33.02 -8.89 20.12
N ASP A 105 -33.75 -8.52 21.17
CA ASP A 105 -35.05 -7.82 21.04
C ASP A 105 -34.87 -6.32 20.79
N ILE A 106 -34.21 -5.99 19.68
CA ILE A 106 -33.86 -4.60 19.31
C ILE A 106 -35.11 -3.72 19.28
N SER A 107 -36.21 -4.24 18.72
CA SER A 107 -37.47 -3.51 18.62
C SER A 107 -38.04 -3.11 19.98
N ASN A 108 -38.15 -4.01 20.97
CA ASN A 108 -38.70 -3.63 22.29
C ASN A 108 -37.69 -2.84 23.14
N LEU A 109 -36.40 -3.18 23.08
CA LEU A 109 -35.33 -2.44 23.80
C LEU A 109 -35.29 -0.97 23.36
N THR A 110 -35.44 -0.70 22.07
CA THR A 110 -35.58 0.68 21.55
C THR A 110 -36.79 1.39 22.14
N VAL A 111 -37.97 0.74 22.13
CA VAL A 111 -39.23 1.34 22.58
C VAL A 111 -39.21 1.65 24.08
N GLU A 112 -38.69 0.74 24.92
CA GLU A 112 -38.56 0.98 26.36
C GLU A 112 -37.51 2.06 26.68
N ALA A 113 -36.40 2.15 25.93
CA ALA A 113 -35.38 3.18 26.13
C ALA A 113 -35.95 4.61 25.91
N VAL A 114 -36.72 4.82 24.84
CA VAL A 114 -37.27 6.16 24.50
C VAL A 114 -38.61 6.47 25.18
N LYS A 115 -39.20 5.51 25.90
CA LYS A 115 -40.48 5.62 26.61
C LYS A 115 -40.61 6.84 27.54
N PRO A 116 -39.58 7.28 28.29
CA PRO A 116 -39.66 8.48 29.13
C PRO A 116 -39.92 9.78 28.35
N LEU A 117 -39.62 9.81 27.05
CA LEU A 117 -39.80 10.98 26.17
C LEU A 117 -41.23 11.09 25.60
N GLY A 118 -42.12 10.15 25.92
CA GLY A 118 -43.54 10.21 25.57
C GLY A 118 -43.87 10.02 24.08
N LEU A 119 -42.97 9.43 23.29
CA LEU A 119 -43.23 9.14 21.88
C LEU A 119 -44.29 8.04 21.70
N GLY A 120 -45.13 8.18 20.68
CA GLY A 120 -46.00 7.10 20.24
C GLY A 120 -45.21 5.92 19.68
N THR A 121 -45.73 4.69 19.85
CA THR A 121 -45.06 3.42 19.51
C THR A 121 -44.49 3.37 18.07
N LYS A 122 -45.15 4.05 17.13
CA LYS A 122 -44.71 4.14 15.73
C LYS A 122 -43.40 4.92 15.57
N ASP A 123 -43.24 6.02 16.29
CA ASP A 123 -42.06 6.88 16.19
C ASP A 123 -40.94 6.39 17.11
N ALA A 124 -41.28 5.82 18.27
CA ALA A 124 -40.33 5.05 19.08
C ALA A 124 -39.70 3.89 18.28
N GLY A 125 -40.51 3.12 17.55
CA GLY A 125 -40.02 2.02 16.69
C GLY A 125 -39.20 2.47 15.47
N ARG A 126 -39.17 3.77 15.14
CA ARG A 126 -38.32 4.33 14.07
C ARG A 126 -36.89 4.59 14.54
N CYS A 127 -36.65 4.76 15.84
CA CYS A 127 -35.33 5.03 16.41
C CYS A 127 -34.41 3.79 16.46
N LYS A 128 -34.90 2.61 16.05
CA LYS A 128 -34.18 1.33 16.22
C LYS A 128 -32.89 1.20 15.40
N ASN A 129 -32.77 2.01 14.35
CA ASN A 129 -31.53 2.14 13.58
C ASN A 129 -30.42 2.79 14.41
N PHE A 130 -30.74 3.81 15.22
CA PHE A 130 -29.78 4.41 16.15
C PHE A 130 -29.46 3.49 17.32
N TRP A 131 -30.43 2.70 17.80
CA TRP A 131 -30.13 1.66 18.79
C TRP A 131 -29.12 0.64 18.26
N ALA A 132 -29.34 0.10 17.06
CA ALA A 132 -28.36 -0.79 16.44
C ALA A 132 -27.01 -0.11 16.18
N LEU A 133 -27.02 1.15 15.72
CA LEU A 133 -25.79 1.93 15.52
C LEU A 133 -25.02 2.12 16.83
N GLY A 134 -25.69 2.33 17.96
CA GLY A 134 -25.07 2.42 19.27
C GLY A 134 -24.31 1.15 19.64
N LEU A 135 -24.91 -0.01 19.37
CA LEU A 135 -24.28 -1.32 19.57
C LEU A 135 -23.08 -1.52 18.62
N ILE A 136 -23.20 -1.15 17.33
CA ILE A 136 -22.11 -1.20 16.36
C ILE A 136 -20.92 -0.32 16.81
N LEU A 137 -21.19 0.90 17.26
CA LEU A 137 -20.14 1.80 17.74
C LEU A 137 -19.39 1.20 18.93
N TRP A 138 -20.09 0.57 19.87
CA TRP A 138 -19.44 -0.17 20.95
C TRP A 138 -18.62 -1.37 20.43
N MET A 139 -19.18 -2.20 19.54
CA MET A 139 -18.53 -3.40 18.99
C MET A 139 -17.19 -3.10 18.30
N PHE A 140 -17.06 -1.94 17.65
CA PHE A 140 -15.86 -1.54 16.89
C PHE A 140 -15.02 -0.45 17.56
N ASP A 141 -15.24 -0.23 18.87
CA ASP A 141 -14.54 0.74 19.71
C ASP A 141 -14.55 2.19 19.16
N GLN A 142 -15.72 2.60 18.64
CA GLN A 142 -15.91 3.89 17.98
C GLN A 142 -16.55 4.95 18.89
N PRO A 143 -16.10 6.21 18.84
CA PRO A 143 -16.67 7.28 19.64
C PRO A 143 -18.09 7.64 19.19
N ARG A 144 -19.00 7.86 20.16
CA ARG A 144 -20.39 8.29 19.91
C ARG A 144 -20.52 9.77 19.52
N GLU A 145 -19.60 10.64 19.97
CA GLU A 145 -19.74 12.10 19.83
C GLU A 145 -19.91 12.60 18.37
N PRO A 146 -19.19 12.10 17.35
CA PRO A 146 -19.44 12.47 15.96
C PRO A 146 -20.89 12.19 15.53
N THR A 147 -21.43 11.02 15.89
CA THR A 147 -22.82 10.64 15.61
C THR A 147 -23.82 11.49 16.40
N ARG A 148 -23.55 11.79 17.67
CA ARG A 148 -24.38 12.68 18.51
C ARG A 148 -24.46 14.09 17.91
N ASN A 149 -23.33 14.65 17.49
CA ASN A 149 -23.26 15.95 16.82
C ASN A 149 -24.05 15.96 15.51
N TRP A 150 -23.93 14.91 14.70
CA TRP A 150 -24.73 14.77 13.48
C TRP A 150 -26.24 14.65 13.77
N ILE A 151 -26.66 13.89 14.78
CA ILE A 151 -28.07 13.79 15.20
C ILE A 151 -28.59 15.16 15.64
N ASN A 152 -27.82 15.89 16.45
CA ASN A 152 -28.16 17.23 16.92
C ASN A 152 -28.40 18.21 15.75
N GLN A 153 -27.53 18.20 14.73
CA GLN A 153 -27.69 19.03 13.54
C GLN A 153 -28.87 18.57 12.67
N LYS A 154 -28.94 17.26 12.36
CA LYS A 154 -29.90 16.70 11.41
C LYS A 154 -31.36 16.82 11.88
N PHE A 155 -31.59 16.72 13.19
CA PHE A 155 -32.91 16.76 13.81
C PHE A 155 -33.15 18.04 14.63
N ALA A 156 -32.35 19.09 14.42
CA ALA A 156 -32.48 20.36 15.15
C ALA A 156 -33.90 20.98 15.11
N SER A 157 -34.66 20.73 14.04
CA SER A 157 -36.04 21.20 13.87
C SER A 157 -37.11 20.37 14.61
N ASN A 158 -36.74 19.26 15.25
CA ASN A 158 -37.67 18.42 16.02
C ASN A 158 -36.96 17.79 17.22
N GLU A 159 -36.96 18.51 18.34
CA GLU A 159 -36.26 18.15 19.58
C GLU A 159 -36.69 16.79 20.13
N GLN A 160 -37.98 16.46 20.09
CA GLN A 160 -38.48 15.19 20.63
C GLN A 160 -37.94 13.98 19.83
N ILE A 161 -37.77 14.13 18.51
CA ILE A 161 -37.18 13.08 17.65
C ILE A 161 -35.64 13.07 17.78
N ARG A 162 -34.99 14.24 17.88
CA ARG A 162 -33.55 14.38 18.17
C ARG A 162 -33.21 13.61 19.45
N ASP A 163 -33.89 13.90 20.54
CA ASP A 163 -33.62 13.35 21.86
C ASP A 163 -33.93 11.85 21.91
N ALA A 164 -34.97 11.39 21.21
CA ALA A 164 -35.25 9.95 21.08
C ALA A 164 -34.16 9.20 20.31
N ASN A 165 -33.59 9.77 19.25
CA ASN A 165 -32.49 9.17 18.51
C ASN A 165 -31.19 9.15 19.34
N LEU A 166 -30.91 10.19 20.12
CA LEU A 166 -29.79 10.23 21.07
C LEU A 166 -29.92 9.16 22.16
N VAL A 167 -31.09 9.07 22.81
CA VAL A 167 -31.37 8.05 23.84
C VAL A 167 -31.31 6.63 23.27
N ALA A 168 -31.82 6.41 22.05
CA ALA A 168 -31.67 5.12 21.38
C ALA A 168 -30.21 4.76 21.12
N LEU A 169 -29.40 5.70 20.62
CA LEU A 169 -27.96 5.52 20.38
C LEU A 169 -27.21 5.15 21.68
N ASP A 170 -27.45 5.89 22.77
CA ASP A 170 -26.80 5.61 24.05
C ASP A 170 -27.26 4.28 24.66
N ALA A 171 -28.55 3.93 24.54
CA ALA A 171 -29.08 2.66 25.04
C ALA A 171 -28.50 1.44 24.28
N GLY A 172 -28.27 1.56 22.97
CA GLY A 172 -27.62 0.52 22.17
C GLY A 172 -26.16 0.30 22.56
N HIS A 173 -25.43 1.38 22.83
CA HIS A 173 -24.04 1.31 23.30
C HIS A 173 -23.95 0.73 24.72
N ALA A 174 -24.81 1.20 25.62
CA ALA A 174 -24.90 0.70 26.99
C ALA A 174 -25.33 -0.79 27.05
N TYR A 175 -26.08 -1.29 26.06
CA TYR A 175 -26.39 -2.72 25.96
C TYR A 175 -25.12 -3.57 25.77
N GLY A 176 -24.18 -3.11 24.93
CA GLY A 176 -22.87 -3.76 24.76
C GLY A 176 -22.05 -3.77 26.04
N GLU A 177 -21.97 -2.64 26.74
CA GLU A 177 -21.23 -2.49 28.00
C GLU A 177 -21.74 -3.39 29.15
N ASN A 178 -23.05 -3.66 29.21
CA ASN A 178 -23.71 -4.18 30.42
C ASN A 178 -24.29 -5.61 30.31
N THR A 179 -24.13 -6.31 29.17
CA THR A 179 -24.75 -7.63 28.98
C THR A 179 -23.73 -8.77 28.87
N GLU A 180 -24.14 -9.98 29.28
CA GLU A 180 -23.37 -11.22 29.09
C GLU A 180 -23.08 -11.53 27.60
N VAL A 181 -23.75 -10.83 26.68
CA VAL A 181 -23.47 -10.85 25.24
C VAL A 181 -22.02 -10.48 24.94
N ALA A 182 -21.32 -9.73 25.81
CA ALA A 182 -19.88 -9.47 25.70
C ALA A 182 -18.98 -10.75 25.74
N GLN A 183 -19.53 -11.91 26.14
CA GLN A 183 -18.86 -13.21 26.02
C GLN A 183 -18.89 -13.77 24.58
N ILE A 184 -19.78 -13.27 23.72
CA ILE A 184 -19.96 -13.68 22.31
C ILE A 184 -19.52 -12.55 21.37
N LEU A 185 -19.90 -11.30 21.69
CA LEU A 185 -19.48 -10.09 21.00
C LEU A 185 -18.23 -9.54 21.67
N HIS A 186 -17.06 -9.84 21.11
CA HIS A 186 -15.82 -9.19 21.51
C HIS A 186 -15.72 -7.79 20.90
N GLN A 187 -15.44 -6.79 21.74
CA GLN A 187 -15.09 -5.46 21.26
C GLN A 187 -13.80 -5.54 20.44
N GLN A 188 -13.84 -5.09 19.18
CA GLN A 188 -12.70 -5.05 18.28
C GLN A 188 -12.22 -3.61 18.13
N HIS A 189 -10.98 -3.34 18.55
CA HIS A 189 -10.36 -2.06 18.29
C HIS A 189 -10.03 -1.93 16.80
N THR A 190 -10.60 -0.92 16.15
CA THR A 190 -10.35 -0.67 14.72
C THR A 190 -9.10 0.20 14.58
N PRO A 191 -8.02 -0.24 13.91
CA PRO A 191 -6.84 0.61 13.70
C PRO A 191 -7.16 1.82 12.81
N GLN A 192 -6.44 2.93 12.99
CA GLN A 192 -6.53 4.09 12.09
C GLN A 192 -5.79 3.81 10.78
N ALA A 193 -6.32 4.34 9.68
CA ALA A 193 -5.72 4.22 8.35
C ALA A 193 -4.55 5.21 8.18
N PRO A 194 -3.52 4.85 7.39
CA PRO A 194 -2.43 5.74 7.04
C PRO A 194 -2.90 6.76 6.00
N LEU A 195 -3.70 7.72 6.44
CA LEU A 195 -4.18 8.84 5.65
C LEU A 195 -3.14 9.97 5.66
N ASP A 196 -3.00 10.67 4.53
CA ASP A 196 -2.13 11.84 4.41
C ASP A 196 -2.65 13.01 5.28
N SER A 197 -1.79 13.96 5.61
CA SER A 197 -2.17 15.10 6.46
C SER A 197 -2.90 16.21 5.68
N VAL A 198 -4.00 15.85 5.00
CA VAL A 198 -4.86 16.75 4.21
C VAL A 198 -6.31 16.75 4.74
N GLU A 199 -7.13 17.70 4.29
CA GLU A 199 -8.55 17.69 4.61
C GLU A 199 -9.30 16.66 3.75
N TYR A 200 -10.14 15.83 4.38
CA TYR A 200 -10.93 14.81 3.70
C TYR A 200 -12.43 15.05 3.87
N ARG A 201 -13.18 14.77 2.80
CA ARG A 201 -14.63 14.73 2.79
C ARG A 201 -15.10 13.34 2.36
N THR A 202 -16.07 12.76 3.06
CA THR A 202 -16.82 11.62 2.52
C THR A 202 -17.76 12.15 1.47
N ILE A 203 -17.67 11.64 0.25
CA ILE A 203 -18.45 12.13 -0.90
C ILE A 203 -19.01 10.95 -1.71
N THR A 204 -20.15 11.18 -2.36
CA THR A 204 -20.69 10.21 -3.34
C THR A 204 -20.18 10.53 -4.74
N GLY A 205 -20.12 9.53 -5.63
CA GLY A 205 -19.64 9.76 -6.99
C GLY A 205 -20.51 10.74 -7.78
N ALA A 206 -21.83 10.79 -7.53
CA ALA A 206 -22.71 11.76 -8.18
C ALA A 206 -22.51 13.20 -7.67
N GLU A 207 -22.29 13.37 -6.37
CA GLU A 207 -21.97 14.68 -5.76
C GLU A 207 -20.61 15.19 -6.26
N ASN A 208 -19.60 14.34 -6.26
CA ASN A 208 -18.25 14.71 -6.67
C ASN A 208 -18.16 15.01 -8.19
N LEU A 209 -18.93 14.28 -9.00
CA LEU A 209 -19.10 14.57 -10.42
C LEU A 209 -19.74 15.93 -10.66
N ALA A 210 -20.73 16.33 -9.85
CA ALA A 210 -21.33 17.65 -9.93
C ALA A 210 -20.30 18.75 -9.62
N LEU A 211 -19.51 18.58 -8.55
CA LEU A 211 -18.44 19.53 -8.19
C LEU A 211 -17.37 19.62 -9.27
N GLY A 212 -16.93 18.49 -9.85
CA GLY A 212 -15.94 18.48 -10.93
C GLY A 212 -16.42 19.17 -12.21
N LEU A 213 -17.70 19.07 -12.55
CA LEU A 213 -18.28 19.82 -13.68
C LEU A 213 -18.26 21.33 -13.41
N VAL A 214 -18.66 21.77 -12.20
CA VAL A 214 -18.63 23.19 -11.80
C VAL A 214 -17.21 23.74 -11.81
N ALA A 215 -16.26 23.02 -11.19
CA ALA A 215 -14.84 23.34 -11.19
C ALA A 215 -14.28 23.49 -12.61
N ALA A 216 -14.67 22.61 -13.53
CA ALA A 216 -14.29 22.71 -14.93
C ALA A 216 -14.91 23.93 -15.65
N GLY A 217 -16.12 24.35 -15.27
CA GLY A 217 -16.75 25.58 -15.75
C GLY A 217 -15.97 26.83 -15.32
N GLU A 218 -15.54 26.88 -14.06
CA GLU A 218 -14.70 27.95 -13.51
C GLU A 218 -13.32 27.99 -14.17
N LEU A 219 -12.62 26.85 -14.30
CA LEU A 219 -11.33 26.75 -14.98
C LEU A 219 -11.39 27.15 -16.47
N ALA A 220 -12.56 27.05 -17.11
CA ALA A 220 -12.79 27.37 -18.51
C ALA A 220 -13.42 28.76 -18.76
N ASP A 221 -13.64 29.56 -17.71
CA ASP A 221 -14.43 30.81 -17.76
C ASP A 221 -15.75 30.63 -18.55
N THR A 222 -16.54 29.64 -18.14
CA THR A 222 -17.80 29.30 -18.80
C THR A 222 -18.91 28.87 -17.87
N GLU A 223 -20.07 29.51 -18.02
CA GLU A 223 -21.32 29.00 -17.47
C GLU A 223 -21.70 27.65 -18.09
N LEU A 224 -22.44 26.86 -17.32
CA LEU A 224 -22.87 25.50 -17.65
C LEU A 224 -24.39 25.45 -17.82
N MET A 225 -24.88 24.70 -18.81
CA MET A 225 -26.30 24.40 -18.97
C MET A 225 -26.52 22.88 -18.93
N PHE A 226 -27.07 22.40 -17.81
CA PHE A 226 -27.38 21.00 -17.59
C PHE A 226 -28.82 20.66 -18.02
N CYS A 227 -28.97 19.96 -19.14
CA CYS A 227 -30.27 19.55 -19.68
C CYS A 227 -30.45 18.03 -19.57
N SER A 228 -31.43 17.56 -18.82
CA SER A 228 -31.61 16.11 -18.55
C SER A 228 -33.07 15.68 -18.53
N TYR A 229 -33.29 14.36 -18.65
CA TYR A 229 -34.55 13.70 -18.35
C TYR A 229 -34.32 12.75 -17.16
N PRO A 230 -35.23 12.66 -16.16
CA PRO A 230 -35.00 11.85 -14.97
C PRO A 230 -34.92 10.34 -15.27
N ILE A 231 -33.75 9.74 -15.04
CA ILE A 231 -33.51 8.31 -15.21
C ILE A 231 -32.52 7.79 -14.15
N THR A 232 -32.84 6.67 -13.48
CA THR A 232 -31.92 6.01 -12.54
C THR A 232 -30.75 5.37 -13.30
N PRO A 233 -29.49 5.49 -12.85
CA PRO A 233 -29.01 6.22 -11.67
C PRO A 233 -28.65 7.71 -11.91
N ALA A 234 -28.68 8.20 -13.15
CA ALA A 234 -28.22 9.54 -13.53
C ALA A 234 -28.97 10.74 -12.89
N SER A 235 -30.19 10.57 -12.38
CA SER A 235 -30.98 11.65 -11.75
C SER A 235 -30.31 12.28 -10.52
N SER A 236 -29.40 11.57 -9.82
CA SER A 236 -28.69 12.12 -8.67
C SER A 236 -27.85 13.34 -9.03
N LEU A 237 -27.25 13.36 -10.23
CA LEU A 237 -26.46 14.49 -10.72
C LEU A 237 -27.31 15.78 -10.83
N LEU A 238 -28.58 15.67 -11.29
CA LEU A 238 -29.50 16.80 -11.30
C LEU A 238 -29.75 17.34 -9.89
N HIS A 239 -29.96 16.46 -8.91
CA HIS A 239 -30.23 16.87 -7.52
C HIS A 239 -29.06 17.66 -6.90
N HIS A 240 -27.82 17.37 -7.29
CA HIS A 240 -26.65 18.11 -6.83
C HIS A 240 -26.43 19.42 -7.59
N LEU A 241 -26.67 19.45 -8.90
CA LEU A 241 -26.48 20.65 -9.73
C LEU A 241 -27.56 21.72 -9.55
N VAL A 242 -28.78 21.36 -9.16
CA VAL A 242 -29.91 22.30 -8.99
C VAL A 242 -29.67 23.35 -7.89
N GLY A 243 -28.78 23.11 -6.93
CA GLY A 243 -28.47 24.07 -5.85
C GLY A 243 -27.20 24.89 -6.07
N LEU A 244 -26.67 24.94 -7.29
CA LEU A 244 -25.38 25.55 -7.63
C LEU A 244 -25.52 26.70 -8.64
N GLU A 245 -26.67 27.38 -8.69
CA GLU A 245 -26.88 28.46 -9.67
C GLU A 245 -25.93 29.65 -9.46
N GLU A 246 -25.56 29.94 -8.22
CA GLU A 246 -24.56 30.98 -7.88
C GLU A 246 -23.15 30.64 -8.41
N ALA A 247 -22.88 29.37 -8.72
CA ALA A 247 -21.63 28.89 -9.33
C ALA A 247 -21.72 28.77 -10.88
N GLY A 248 -22.67 29.47 -11.52
CA GLY A 248 -22.78 29.53 -12.99
C GLY A 248 -23.47 28.32 -13.63
N VAL A 249 -24.21 27.52 -12.85
CA VAL A 249 -24.97 26.36 -13.35
C VAL A 249 -26.44 26.73 -13.61
N ALA A 250 -26.92 26.49 -14.82
CA ALA A 250 -28.35 26.49 -15.12
C ALA A 250 -28.85 25.08 -15.40
N THR A 251 -30.03 24.72 -14.92
CA THR A 251 -30.61 23.37 -15.12
C THR A 251 -31.93 23.41 -15.90
N PHE A 252 -32.17 22.42 -16.75
CA PHE A 252 -33.42 22.20 -17.47
C PHE A 252 -33.81 20.71 -17.42
N GLN A 253 -34.99 20.43 -16.88
CA GLN A 253 -35.60 19.11 -16.96
C GLN A 253 -36.51 19.06 -18.18
N ALA A 254 -36.13 18.28 -19.19
CA ALA A 254 -36.87 18.13 -20.43
C ALA A 254 -37.99 17.08 -20.33
N GLU A 255 -38.82 17.03 -21.36
CA GLU A 255 -39.91 16.06 -21.56
C GLU A 255 -39.43 14.64 -21.92
N ASP A 256 -38.28 14.52 -22.59
CA ASP A 256 -37.62 13.26 -22.95
C ASP A 256 -36.10 13.44 -23.16
N GLU A 257 -35.37 12.34 -23.40
CA GLU A 257 -33.92 12.39 -23.60
C GLU A 257 -33.47 13.09 -24.89
N ILE A 258 -34.30 13.15 -25.94
CA ILE A 258 -34.01 13.81 -27.22
C ILE A 258 -34.08 15.32 -27.02
N ALA A 259 -35.16 15.82 -26.44
CA ALA A 259 -35.33 17.22 -26.05
C ALA A 259 -34.19 17.67 -25.12
N ALA A 260 -33.81 16.85 -24.14
CA ALA A 260 -32.70 17.15 -23.23
C ALA A 260 -31.35 17.35 -23.95
N VAL A 261 -30.96 16.48 -24.90
CA VAL A 261 -29.68 16.63 -25.61
C VAL A 261 -29.73 17.76 -26.64
N CYS A 262 -30.86 17.95 -27.33
CA CYS A 262 -31.05 19.07 -28.25
C CYS A 262 -30.98 20.43 -27.52
N ALA A 263 -31.54 20.52 -26.30
CA ALA A 263 -31.41 21.71 -25.46
C ALA A 263 -29.96 21.96 -25.02
N ALA A 264 -29.21 20.91 -24.65
CA ALA A 264 -27.79 21.03 -24.32
C ALA A 264 -26.95 21.51 -25.54
N ILE A 265 -27.18 20.96 -26.73
CA ILE A 265 -26.54 21.42 -27.98
C ILE A 265 -26.90 22.88 -28.28
N GLY A 266 -28.15 23.29 -28.01
CA GLY A 266 -28.59 24.68 -28.12
C GLY A 266 -27.83 25.62 -27.19
N ALA A 267 -27.53 25.19 -25.96
CA ALA A 267 -26.71 25.96 -25.02
C ALA A 267 -25.24 26.04 -25.47
N SER A 268 -24.68 24.94 -25.96
CA SER A 268 -23.35 24.91 -26.61
C SER A 268 -23.27 25.86 -27.79
N TYR A 269 -24.30 25.92 -28.64
CA TYR A 269 -24.37 26.90 -29.72
C TYR A 269 -24.45 28.34 -29.18
N ALA A 270 -25.16 28.57 -28.07
CA ALA A 270 -25.28 29.87 -27.42
C ALA A 270 -24.04 30.33 -26.62
N GLY A 271 -22.96 29.54 -26.58
CA GLY A 271 -21.68 29.92 -25.93
C GLY A 271 -21.54 29.52 -24.45
N LYS A 272 -22.49 28.76 -23.90
CA LYS A 272 -22.37 28.09 -22.59
C LYS A 272 -22.02 26.62 -22.79
N LEU A 273 -21.39 25.95 -21.84
CA LEU A 273 -21.13 24.52 -22.03
C LEU A 273 -22.42 23.71 -21.81
N GLY A 274 -22.93 23.09 -22.87
CA GLY A 274 -24.02 22.14 -22.79
C GLY A 274 -23.57 20.84 -22.12
N ILE A 275 -24.34 20.41 -21.12
CA ILE A 275 -24.15 19.14 -20.42
C ILE A 275 -25.48 18.40 -20.42
N THR A 276 -25.45 17.08 -20.62
CA THR A 276 -26.63 16.21 -20.47
C THR A 276 -26.23 14.92 -19.76
N SER A 277 -27.16 14.30 -19.03
CA SER A 277 -26.94 12.99 -18.42
C SER A 277 -28.01 11.99 -18.81
N SER A 278 -27.67 10.71 -18.77
CA SER A 278 -28.61 9.60 -18.93
C SER A 278 -27.99 8.26 -18.50
N SER A 279 -28.67 7.17 -18.82
CA SER A 279 -28.20 5.79 -18.75
C SER A 279 -28.50 5.08 -20.08
N GLY A 280 -27.94 3.90 -20.35
CA GLY A 280 -27.98 3.20 -21.66
C GLY A 280 -29.23 3.36 -22.54
N PRO A 281 -30.47 3.20 -22.04
CA PRO A 281 -31.68 3.40 -22.84
C PRO A 281 -31.85 4.83 -23.36
N GLY A 282 -31.64 5.82 -22.50
CA GLY A 282 -31.74 7.23 -22.86
C GLY A 282 -30.52 7.73 -23.63
N VAL A 283 -29.35 7.14 -23.41
CA VAL A 283 -28.17 7.34 -24.28
C VAL A 283 -28.43 6.83 -25.71
N ALA A 284 -29.18 5.74 -25.89
CA ALA A 284 -29.59 5.28 -27.22
C ALA A 284 -30.44 6.32 -27.96
N LEU A 285 -31.39 6.96 -27.26
CA LEU A 285 -32.23 8.02 -27.82
C LEU A 285 -31.44 9.29 -28.18
N LYS A 286 -30.32 9.56 -27.49
CA LYS A 286 -29.46 10.72 -27.74
C LYS A 286 -28.53 10.57 -28.95
N MET A 287 -28.39 9.38 -29.54
CA MET A 287 -27.36 9.11 -30.56
C MET A 287 -27.45 9.97 -31.82
N GLU A 288 -28.64 10.22 -32.34
CA GLU A 288 -28.85 11.07 -33.51
C GLU A 288 -28.36 12.51 -33.25
N ALA A 289 -28.71 13.05 -32.07
CA ALA A 289 -28.30 14.39 -31.66
C ALA A 289 -26.80 14.48 -31.32
N LEU A 290 -26.18 13.41 -30.81
CA LEU A 290 -24.70 13.35 -30.71
C LEU A 290 -24.05 13.43 -32.10
N GLY A 291 -24.64 12.79 -33.11
CA GLY A 291 -24.22 12.96 -34.50
C GLY A 291 -24.34 14.41 -34.99
N LEU A 292 -25.42 15.11 -34.62
CA LEU A 292 -25.56 16.55 -34.87
C LEU A 292 -24.48 17.37 -34.14
N ALA A 293 -24.13 17.03 -32.89
CA ALA A 293 -23.09 17.72 -32.13
C ALA A 293 -21.69 17.55 -32.76
N VAL A 294 -21.37 16.35 -33.29
CA VAL A 294 -20.15 16.12 -34.07
C VAL A 294 -20.18 16.89 -35.41
N ALA A 295 -21.29 16.84 -36.15
CA ALA A 295 -21.41 17.52 -37.45
C ALA A 295 -21.35 19.07 -37.33
N THR A 296 -21.95 19.63 -36.28
CA THR A 296 -21.89 21.06 -35.95
C THR A 296 -20.57 21.45 -35.28
N GLU A 297 -19.80 20.48 -34.78
CA GLU A 297 -18.55 20.65 -34.05
C GLU A 297 -18.74 21.59 -32.86
N LEU A 298 -19.61 21.18 -31.94
CA LEU A 298 -19.92 21.91 -30.70
C LEU A 298 -19.42 21.11 -29.48
N PRO A 299 -18.90 21.80 -28.44
CA PRO A 299 -18.50 21.14 -27.21
C PRO A 299 -19.74 20.71 -26.44
N LEU A 300 -19.78 19.47 -25.95
CA LEU A 300 -20.92 18.91 -25.23
C LEU A 300 -20.41 17.79 -24.32
N VAL A 301 -20.86 17.72 -23.08
CA VAL A 301 -20.57 16.55 -22.22
C VAL A 301 -21.84 15.73 -22.01
N LEU A 302 -21.80 14.45 -22.42
CA LEU A 302 -22.80 13.45 -22.06
C LEU A 302 -22.26 12.57 -20.94
N VAL A 303 -22.84 12.69 -19.74
CA VAL A 303 -22.61 11.72 -18.66
C VAL A 303 -23.51 10.50 -18.90
N ASN A 304 -22.91 9.34 -19.18
CA ASN A 304 -23.62 8.08 -19.15
C ASN A 304 -23.34 7.38 -17.81
N SER A 305 -24.34 7.39 -16.92
CA SER A 305 -24.34 6.62 -15.68
C SER A 305 -24.90 5.22 -15.98
N GLN A 306 -24.01 4.30 -16.36
CA GLN A 306 -24.34 2.95 -16.80
C GLN A 306 -25.08 2.15 -15.72
N ARG A 307 -25.91 1.20 -16.17
CA ARG A 307 -26.65 0.26 -15.33
C ARG A 307 -26.88 -1.03 -16.13
N ALA A 308 -27.20 -2.13 -15.44
CA ALA A 308 -27.41 -3.42 -16.08
C ALA A 308 -28.50 -3.37 -17.16
N GLY A 309 -28.14 -3.80 -18.38
CA GLY A 309 -28.99 -3.82 -19.57
C GLY A 309 -29.50 -5.22 -19.92
N PRO A 310 -29.91 -5.47 -21.18
CA PRO A 310 -30.25 -4.51 -22.23
C PRO A 310 -31.68 -3.96 -22.06
N SER A 311 -32.08 -2.98 -22.91
CA SER A 311 -33.38 -2.30 -22.81
C SER A 311 -33.56 -1.71 -21.40
N THR A 312 -34.75 -1.77 -20.78
CA THR A 312 -34.96 -1.31 -19.39
C THR A 312 -33.94 -1.90 -18.41
N GLY A 313 -33.56 -3.18 -18.62
CA GLY A 313 -32.57 -3.88 -17.82
C GLY A 313 -32.96 -4.02 -16.35
N MET A 314 -31.98 -3.87 -15.45
CA MET A 314 -32.18 -3.81 -14.00
C MET A 314 -31.78 -2.40 -13.48
N PRO A 315 -32.72 -1.44 -13.37
CA PRO A 315 -32.38 -0.03 -13.18
C PRO A 315 -31.56 0.35 -11.94
N THR A 316 -31.54 -0.50 -10.90
CA THR A 316 -30.79 -0.28 -9.65
C THR A 316 -29.48 -1.07 -9.56
N LYS A 317 -29.11 -1.82 -10.61
CA LYS A 317 -27.92 -2.68 -10.62
C LYS A 317 -26.81 -2.11 -11.51
N THR A 318 -25.56 -2.21 -11.05
CA THR A 318 -24.40 -1.70 -11.78
C THR A 318 -23.96 -2.66 -12.88
N GLU A 319 -23.48 -2.11 -14.00
CA GLU A 319 -22.90 -2.86 -15.11
C GLU A 319 -22.08 -1.92 -16.00
N GLN A 320 -21.13 -2.45 -16.76
CA GLN A 320 -20.25 -1.69 -17.65
C GLN A 320 -20.53 -2.00 -19.13
N SER A 321 -21.81 -2.14 -19.48
CA SER A 321 -22.27 -2.73 -20.75
C SER A 321 -22.50 -1.74 -21.90
N ASP A 322 -22.26 -0.44 -21.69
CA ASP A 322 -22.55 0.59 -22.70
C ASP A 322 -21.29 1.05 -23.49
N LEU A 323 -20.12 0.44 -23.29
CA LEU A 323 -18.88 0.87 -23.97
C LEU A 323 -19.00 0.83 -25.51
N TYR A 324 -19.61 -0.22 -26.09
CA TYR A 324 -19.89 -0.26 -27.52
C TYR A 324 -20.84 0.85 -27.97
N GLN A 325 -21.85 1.16 -27.16
CA GLN A 325 -22.78 2.26 -27.42
C GLN A 325 -22.02 3.61 -27.39
N ALA A 326 -21.15 3.80 -26.41
CA ALA A 326 -20.33 5.01 -26.25
C ALA A 326 -19.27 5.18 -27.34
N VAL A 327 -18.63 4.11 -27.82
CA VAL A 327 -17.56 4.19 -28.83
C VAL A 327 -18.12 4.14 -30.26
N TYR A 328 -19.12 3.29 -30.54
CA TYR A 328 -19.58 2.97 -31.90
C TYR A 328 -21.07 3.27 -32.17
N GLY A 329 -21.85 3.76 -31.20
CA GLY A 329 -23.32 3.78 -31.28
C GLY A 329 -23.98 4.81 -32.23
N ARG A 330 -23.22 5.64 -32.96
CA ARG A 330 -23.77 6.65 -33.89
C ARG A 330 -23.86 6.11 -35.32
N ASN A 331 -24.71 6.72 -36.14
CA ASN A 331 -24.72 6.52 -37.59
C ASN A 331 -23.56 7.24 -38.29
N GLY A 332 -23.05 6.66 -39.38
CA GLY A 332 -21.95 7.20 -40.18
C GLY A 332 -20.60 7.22 -39.45
N ASP A 333 -19.58 7.72 -40.14
CA ASP A 333 -18.22 7.88 -39.60
C ASP A 333 -18.16 9.08 -38.63
N THR A 334 -18.70 8.84 -37.43
CA THR A 334 -18.98 9.85 -36.41
C THR A 334 -18.19 9.52 -35.12
N PRO A 335 -16.85 9.62 -35.12
CA PRO A 335 -16.04 9.38 -33.93
C PRO A 335 -16.28 10.48 -32.87
N LEU A 336 -16.09 10.15 -31.60
CA LEU A 336 -16.09 11.12 -30.49
C LEU A 336 -15.21 10.63 -29.33
N PRO A 337 -14.67 11.51 -28.46
CA PRO A 337 -13.88 11.08 -27.32
C PRO A 337 -14.72 10.46 -26.19
N VAL A 338 -14.19 9.43 -25.54
CA VAL A 338 -14.83 8.70 -24.44
C VAL A 338 -13.87 8.61 -23.26
N VAL A 339 -14.31 9.10 -22.11
CA VAL A 339 -13.59 9.11 -20.82
C VAL A 339 -14.36 8.26 -19.81
N ALA A 340 -13.69 7.64 -18.84
CA ALA A 340 -14.29 6.88 -17.76
C ALA A 340 -13.78 7.32 -16.38
N ALA A 341 -14.68 7.43 -15.40
CA ALA A 341 -14.34 7.60 -13.98
C ALA A 341 -14.10 6.24 -13.32
N ARG A 342 -13.11 6.13 -12.42
CA ARG A 342 -12.74 4.84 -11.79
C ARG A 342 -13.26 4.63 -10.36
N SER A 343 -13.61 5.69 -9.65
CA SER A 343 -14.15 5.64 -8.27
C SER A 343 -14.99 6.89 -7.95
N PRO A 344 -15.73 6.93 -6.81
CA PRO A 344 -16.39 8.15 -6.34
C PRO A 344 -15.47 9.37 -6.17
N ALA A 345 -14.26 9.18 -5.65
CA ALA A 345 -13.24 10.24 -5.53
C ALA A 345 -12.75 10.73 -6.90
N ASP A 346 -12.60 9.82 -7.87
CA ASP A 346 -12.09 10.10 -9.21
C ASP A 346 -13.07 10.84 -10.13
N CYS A 347 -14.37 10.88 -9.79
CA CYS A 347 -15.39 11.60 -10.56
C CYS A 347 -15.08 13.09 -10.75
N PHE A 348 -14.38 13.73 -9.82
CA PHE A 348 -14.01 15.15 -9.90
C PHE A 348 -13.09 15.40 -11.10
N ASP A 349 -11.95 14.71 -11.14
CA ASP A 349 -10.96 14.84 -12.22
C ASP A 349 -11.49 14.30 -13.55
N ALA A 350 -12.32 13.25 -13.52
CA ALA A 350 -12.93 12.69 -14.73
C ALA A 350 -13.92 13.68 -15.40
N ALA A 351 -14.64 14.48 -14.62
CA ALA A 351 -15.47 15.57 -15.12
C ALA A 351 -14.63 16.70 -15.74
N ILE A 352 -13.60 17.16 -15.02
CA ILE A 352 -12.66 18.17 -15.52
C ILE A 352 -12.03 17.71 -16.84
N GLU A 353 -11.61 16.45 -16.93
CA GLU A 353 -10.99 15.90 -18.14
C GLU A 353 -11.96 15.84 -19.33
N ALA A 354 -13.21 15.40 -19.11
CA ALA A 354 -14.21 15.38 -20.16
C ALA A 354 -14.53 16.78 -20.71
N VAL A 355 -14.60 17.78 -19.82
CA VAL A 355 -14.80 19.19 -20.20
C VAL A 355 -13.58 19.76 -20.92
N ARG A 356 -12.37 19.48 -20.40
CA ARG A 356 -11.08 19.90 -20.99
C ARG A 356 -10.94 19.40 -22.43
N ILE A 357 -11.25 18.13 -22.68
CA ILE A 357 -11.25 17.56 -24.04
C ILE A 357 -12.34 18.19 -24.91
N ALA A 358 -13.58 18.31 -24.42
CA ALA A 358 -14.71 18.83 -25.18
C ALA A 358 -14.48 20.26 -25.69
N LEU A 359 -13.98 21.14 -24.80
CA LEU A 359 -13.69 22.53 -25.10
C LEU A 359 -12.44 22.70 -25.97
N ARG A 360 -11.33 22.01 -25.65
CA ARG A 360 -10.08 22.10 -26.42
C ARG A 360 -10.23 21.60 -27.85
N HIS A 361 -10.96 20.51 -28.07
CA HIS A 361 -11.10 19.90 -29.40
C HIS A 361 -12.38 20.29 -30.15
N MET A 362 -13.31 21.02 -29.51
CA MET A 362 -14.59 21.42 -30.11
C MET A 362 -15.36 20.21 -30.66
N THR A 363 -15.70 19.30 -29.75
CA THR A 363 -16.36 18.01 -30.03
C THR A 363 -17.21 17.56 -28.83
N PRO A 364 -18.31 16.81 -29.02
CA PRO A 364 -18.99 16.13 -27.91
C PRO A 364 -18.10 15.04 -27.29
N VAL A 365 -18.16 14.89 -25.97
CA VAL A 365 -17.44 13.85 -25.19
C VAL A 365 -18.46 13.04 -24.38
N ILE A 366 -18.26 11.72 -24.32
CA ILE A 366 -19.01 10.85 -23.39
C ILE A 366 -18.16 10.55 -22.16
N LEU A 367 -18.70 10.87 -20.99
CA LEU A 367 -18.11 10.50 -19.69
C LEU A 367 -18.89 9.31 -19.11
N LEU A 368 -18.21 8.17 -19.02
CA LEU A 368 -18.71 6.92 -18.46
C LEU A 368 -18.52 6.89 -16.94
N THR A 369 -19.63 6.67 -16.24
CA THR A 369 -19.67 6.24 -14.84
C THR A 369 -20.68 5.09 -14.74
N ASP A 370 -21.00 4.60 -13.55
CA ASP A 370 -22.01 3.56 -13.36
C ASP A 370 -22.77 3.69 -12.04
N GLY A 371 -23.82 2.88 -11.89
CA GLY A 371 -24.69 2.88 -10.72
C GLY A 371 -23.99 2.49 -9.42
N TYR A 372 -22.80 1.87 -9.44
CA TYR A 372 -22.02 1.65 -8.23
C TYR A 372 -21.24 2.92 -7.88
N ILE A 373 -20.43 3.48 -8.79
CA ILE A 373 -19.71 4.75 -8.53
C ILE A 373 -20.67 5.88 -8.11
N ALA A 374 -21.79 6.05 -8.80
CA ALA A 374 -22.72 7.15 -8.56
C ALA A 374 -23.34 7.14 -7.15
N ASN A 375 -23.52 5.96 -6.54
CA ASN A 375 -24.18 5.79 -5.24
C ASN A 375 -23.22 5.45 -4.09
N ALA A 376 -22.06 4.86 -4.39
CA ALA A 376 -21.04 4.55 -3.39
C ALA A 376 -20.44 5.83 -2.79
N SER A 377 -19.91 5.69 -1.57
CA SER A 377 -19.18 6.75 -0.87
C SER A 377 -17.74 6.32 -0.64
N GLU A 378 -16.83 7.27 -0.82
CA GLU A 378 -15.37 7.13 -0.61
C GLU A 378 -14.88 8.33 0.21
N LEU A 379 -13.72 8.19 0.84
CA LEU A 379 -12.97 9.31 1.40
C LEU A 379 -12.20 10.02 0.29
N TRP A 380 -12.63 11.23 -0.03
CA TRP A 380 -11.98 12.08 -1.02
C TRP A 380 -11.08 13.11 -0.31
N PRO A 381 -9.76 13.10 -0.57
CA PRO A 381 -8.90 14.22 -0.17
C PRO A 381 -9.32 15.44 -0.98
N ILE A 382 -9.64 16.55 -0.31
CA ILE A 382 -10.04 17.78 -0.99
C ILE A 382 -8.79 18.32 -1.71
N PRO A 383 -8.81 18.44 -3.06
CA PRO A 383 -7.63 18.86 -3.80
C PRO A 383 -7.44 20.37 -3.69
N ASP A 384 -6.19 20.82 -3.79
CA ASP A 384 -5.87 22.23 -3.90
C ASP A 384 -6.25 22.74 -5.30
N PHE A 385 -7.38 23.46 -5.38
CA PHE A 385 -7.93 23.94 -6.64
C PHE A 385 -6.98 24.88 -7.40
N ALA A 386 -6.05 25.56 -6.70
CA ALA A 386 -5.07 26.43 -7.33
C ALA A 386 -4.03 25.69 -8.19
N GLN A 387 -3.95 24.36 -8.09
CA GLN A 387 -3.03 23.52 -8.87
C GLN A 387 -3.61 23.09 -10.23
N TYR A 388 -4.91 23.29 -10.47
CA TYR A 388 -5.53 22.94 -11.74
C TYR A 388 -5.26 24.03 -12.79
N PRO A 389 -4.75 23.67 -13.98
CA PRO A 389 -4.53 24.64 -15.05
C PRO A 389 -5.86 25.11 -15.64
N ALA A 390 -5.92 26.38 -16.06
CA ALA A 390 -7.04 26.92 -16.82
C ALA A 390 -7.28 26.09 -18.10
N ILE A 391 -8.55 25.88 -18.44
CA ILE A 391 -8.97 25.11 -19.61
C ILE A 391 -9.03 26.04 -20.81
N ASP A 392 -8.21 25.73 -21.82
CA ASP A 392 -8.19 26.42 -23.11
C ASP A 392 -9.53 26.29 -23.85
N THR A 393 -10.05 27.41 -24.37
CA THR A 393 -11.31 27.44 -25.10
C THR A 393 -11.19 28.25 -26.38
N HIS A 394 -11.86 27.80 -27.44
CA HIS A 394 -11.88 28.51 -28.72
C HIS A 394 -12.87 29.69 -28.76
N LYS A 395 -13.23 30.28 -27.61
CA LYS A 395 -14.14 31.44 -27.56
C LYS A 395 -13.46 32.69 -28.16
N PRO A 396 -14.14 33.48 -29.01
CA PRO A 396 -13.57 34.71 -29.54
C PRO A 396 -13.41 35.78 -28.46
N THR A 397 -12.20 36.33 -28.36
CA THR A 397 -11.91 37.53 -27.57
C THR A 397 -12.13 38.80 -28.41
N ALA A 398 -11.96 39.98 -27.80
CA ALA A 398 -11.95 41.25 -28.53
C ALA A 398 -10.89 41.29 -29.65
N ALA A 399 -9.73 40.64 -29.44
CA ALA A 399 -8.59 40.65 -30.36
C ALA A 399 -8.64 39.57 -31.47
N THR A 400 -9.59 38.63 -31.42
CA THR A 400 -9.67 37.52 -32.38
C THR A 400 -9.89 38.00 -33.82
N GLN A 401 -9.01 37.56 -34.73
CA GLN A 401 -9.09 37.80 -36.18
C GLN A 401 -9.33 36.53 -37.02
N GLN A 402 -9.22 35.35 -36.40
CA GLN A 402 -9.43 34.03 -37.01
C GLN A 402 -10.84 33.89 -37.62
N ALA A 403 -10.95 33.26 -38.78
CA ALA A 403 -12.25 32.94 -39.38
C ALA A 403 -12.93 31.75 -38.68
N VAL A 404 -14.27 31.70 -38.65
CA VAL A 404 -15.00 30.73 -37.81
C VAL A 404 -14.65 29.26 -38.09
N PHE A 405 -14.35 28.90 -39.34
CA PHE A 405 -14.00 27.56 -39.78
C PHE A 405 -12.51 27.33 -40.02
N GLU A 406 -11.67 28.35 -39.79
CA GLU A 406 -10.22 28.22 -39.81
C GLU A 406 -9.77 27.27 -38.70
N ARG A 407 -8.91 26.32 -39.06
CA ARG A 407 -8.60 25.14 -38.23
C ARG A 407 -7.33 25.33 -37.42
N GLN A 408 -7.40 25.03 -36.14
CA GLN A 408 -6.21 24.94 -35.29
C GLN A 408 -5.36 23.73 -35.69
N PRO A 409 -4.04 23.87 -35.94
CA PRO A 409 -3.21 22.77 -36.45
C PRO A 409 -3.05 21.56 -35.51
N ASP A 410 -3.20 21.77 -34.20
CA ASP A 410 -2.94 20.76 -33.15
C ASP A 410 -4.20 19.95 -32.77
N THR A 411 -5.37 20.57 -32.86
CA THR A 411 -6.66 20.06 -32.35
C THR A 411 -7.71 19.89 -33.44
N HIS A 412 -7.45 20.42 -34.64
CA HIS A 412 -8.41 20.60 -35.75
C HIS A 412 -9.70 21.35 -35.32
N ALA A 413 -9.66 22.02 -34.17
CA ALA A 413 -10.74 22.80 -33.62
C ALA A 413 -11.03 24.02 -34.50
N ARG A 414 -12.28 24.48 -34.42
CA ARG A 414 -12.76 25.69 -35.07
C ARG A 414 -13.11 26.72 -33.99
N LEU A 415 -13.26 27.99 -34.36
CA LEU A 415 -13.65 29.02 -33.41
C LEU A 415 -15.05 28.74 -32.80
N TRP A 416 -15.16 28.81 -31.47
CA TRP A 416 -16.42 28.71 -30.73
C TRP A 416 -17.14 30.07 -30.65
N ALA A 417 -17.49 30.60 -31.81
CA ALA A 417 -18.26 31.84 -31.88
C ALA A 417 -19.72 31.60 -31.45
N ALA A 418 -20.17 32.31 -30.42
CA ALA A 418 -21.59 32.35 -30.03
C ALA A 418 -22.39 33.36 -30.91
N PRO A 419 -23.67 33.11 -31.20
CA PRO A 419 -24.56 34.09 -31.83
C PRO A 419 -24.66 35.38 -31.03
N GLY A 420 -24.47 36.52 -31.69
CA GLY A 420 -24.57 37.85 -31.09
C GLY A 420 -23.45 38.79 -31.57
N ASP A 421 -22.27 38.25 -31.87
CA ASP A 421 -21.18 39.01 -32.47
C ASP A 421 -21.30 39.03 -34.01
N ALA A 422 -21.51 40.22 -34.58
CA ALA A 422 -21.64 40.43 -36.01
C ALA A 422 -20.36 40.07 -36.81
N ARG A 423 -19.20 39.97 -36.16
CA ARG A 423 -17.93 39.55 -36.79
C ARG A 423 -17.93 38.07 -37.18
N PHE A 424 -18.67 37.23 -36.46
CA PHE A 424 -18.57 35.77 -36.55
C PHE A 424 -19.88 35.10 -36.98
N VAL A 425 -20.68 35.80 -37.82
CA VAL A 425 -21.93 35.25 -38.37
C VAL A 425 -21.62 34.04 -39.25
N HIS A 426 -22.13 32.88 -38.85
CA HIS A 426 -21.89 31.60 -39.53
C HIS A 426 -23.17 30.75 -39.54
N ARG A 427 -23.10 29.57 -40.17
CA ARG A 427 -24.18 28.56 -40.16
C ARG A 427 -23.56 27.21 -39.83
N VAL A 428 -24.23 26.43 -38.98
CA VAL A 428 -23.90 25.02 -38.71
C VAL A 428 -25.21 24.23 -38.63
N GLY A 429 -25.16 22.95 -39.00
CA GLY A 429 -26.30 22.04 -38.97
C GLY A 429 -25.86 20.59 -39.24
N GLY A 430 -26.83 19.69 -39.41
CA GLY A 430 -26.56 18.26 -39.66
C GLY A 430 -26.36 17.87 -41.13
N ILE A 431 -26.49 18.80 -42.07
CA ILE A 431 -26.15 18.58 -43.49
C ILE A 431 -24.63 18.83 -43.63
N GLU A 432 -23.96 18.02 -44.47
CA GLU A 432 -22.53 18.18 -44.72
C GLU A 432 -22.19 19.60 -45.20
N LYS A 433 -21.06 20.11 -44.71
CA LYS A 433 -20.64 21.49 -44.92
C LYS A 433 -19.28 21.56 -45.60
N ASP A 434 -19.07 22.65 -46.31
CA ASP A 434 -17.80 23.04 -46.88
C ASP A 434 -16.76 23.26 -45.77
N VAL A 435 -15.56 22.68 -45.92
CA VAL A 435 -14.54 22.62 -44.86
C VAL A 435 -14.05 24.00 -44.41
N ASP A 436 -13.95 24.95 -45.34
CA ASP A 436 -13.38 26.29 -45.13
C ASP A 436 -14.45 27.37 -44.86
N THR A 437 -15.67 27.21 -45.38
CA THR A 437 -16.73 28.24 -45.30
C THR A 437 -17.96 27.84 -44.48
N GLY A 438 -18.15 26.55 -44.19
CA GLY A 438 -19.30 26.03 -43.45
C GLY A 438 -20.65 26.14 -44.16
N ASN A 439 -20.67 26.51 -45.44
CA ASN A 439 -21.89 26.45 -46.26
C ASN A 439 -22.22 25.00 -46.62
N ILE A 440 -23.47 24.70 -46.99
CA ILE A 440 -23.86 23.35 -47.41
C ILE A 440 -23.04 22.92 -48.64
N SER A 441 -22.44 21.73 -48.57
CA SER A 441 -21.70 21.12 -49.68
C SER A 441 -22.11 19.67 -49.89
N TYR A 442 -22.28 19.30 -51.16
CA TYR A 442 -22.54 17.93 -51.61
C TYR A 442 -21.38 17.38 -52.47
N ASP A 443 -20.24 18.08 -52.48
CA ASP A 443 -19.07 17.64 -53.23
C ASP A 443 -18.40 16.43 -52.54
N ALA A 444 -18.01 15.43 -53.34
CA ALA A 444 -17.47 14.18 -52.83
C ALA A 444 -16.07 14.33 -52.22
N ALA A 445 -15.22 15.22 -52.75
CA ALA A 445 -13.90 15.48 -52.18
C ALA A 445 -14.02 16.28 -50.88
N ASN A 446 -14.95 17.23 -50.80
CA ASN A 446 -15.25 17.92 -49.55
C ASN A 446 -15.78 16.96 -48.47
N HIS A 447 -16.68 16.04 -48.81
CA HIS A 447 -17.21 15.07 -47.84
C HIS A 447 -16.11 14.15 -47.27
N GLN A 448 -15.16 13.73 -48.11
CA GLN A 448 -13.95 13.02 -47.65
C GLN A 448 -13.14 13.91 -46.70
N ALA A 449 -12.77 15.13 -47.12
CA ALA A 449 -11.96 16.05 -46.32
C ALA A 449 -12.58 16.38 -44.95
N MET A 450 -13.89 16.63 -44.90
CA MET A 450 -14.61 16.85 -43.64
C MET A 450 -14.65 15.61 -42.74
N THR A 451 -14.73 14.42 -43.32
CA THR A 451 -14.70 13.15 -42.57
C THR A 451 -13.31 12.86 -42.02
N ASP A 452 -12.26 13.14 -42.79
CA ASP A 452 -10.87 13.06 -42.35
C ASP A 452 -10.60 14.06 -41.21
N VAL A 453 -11.02 15.33 -41.35
CA VAL A 453 -10.86 16.36 -40.30
C VAL A 453 -11.59 15.98 -39.00
N ARG A 454 -12.83 15.47 -39.08
CA ARG A 454 -13.57 14.99 -37.90
C ARG A 454 -12.87 13.80 -37.23
N SER A 455 -12.26 12.92 -38.02
CA SER A 455 -11.51 11.77 -37.50
C SER A 455 -10.17 12.17 -36.86
N GLN A 456 -9.43 13.06 -37.52
CA GLN A 456 -8.16 13.63 -37.05
C GLN A 456 -8.35 14.40 -35.74
N LYS A 457 -9.41 15.22 -35.63
CA LYS A 457 -9.82 15.92 -34.39
C LYS A 457 -9.99 14.98 -33.19
N VAL A 458 -10.54 13.79 -33.39
CA VAL A 458 -10.72 12.82 -32.30
C VAL A 458 -9.43 12.05 -32.04
N ALA A 459 -8.63 11.79 -33.08
CA ALA A 459 -7.32 11.16 -32.93
C ALA A 459 -6.32 12.05 -32.16
N SER A 460 -6.28 13.37 -32.43
CA SER A 460 -5.34 14.31 -31.80
C SER A 460 -5.52 14.45 -30.29
N VAL A 461 -6.66 14.01 -29.74
CA VAL A 461 -6.85 13.88 -28.29
C VAL A 461 -5.77 12.96 -27.69
N ALA A 462 -5.32 11.92 -28.41
CA ALA A 462 -4.27 11.01 -27.95
C ALA A 462 -2.87 11.66 -27.82
N ASP A 463 -2.65 12.79 -28.49
CA ASP A 463 -1.41 13.59 -28.41
C ASP A 463 -1.47 14.67 -27.31
N PHE A 464 -2.68 14.95 -26.81
CA PHE A 464 -2.96 15.93 -25.75
C PHE A 464 -3.05 15.31 -24.35
N ILE A 465 -3.49 14.05 -24.25
CA ILE A 465 -3.67 13.35 -22.98
C ILE A 465 -2.37 12.76 -22.46
N GLU A 466 -2.27 12.63 -21.13
CA GLU A 466 -1.10 12.01 -20.50
C GLU A 466 -0.93 10.54 -20.93
N PRO A 467 0.32 10.05 -21.08
CA PRO A 467 0.60 8.63 -21.35
C PRO A 467 0.01 7.72 -20.27
N GLN A 468 -0.51 6.56 -20.67
CA GLN A 468 -0.97 5.55 -19.70
C GLN A 468 0.18 5.06 -18.83
N THR A 469 -0.04 4.99 -17.53
CA THR A 469 0.89 4.46 -16.53
C THR A 469 0.40 3.14 -15.94
N ILE A 470 1.24 2.51 -15.11
CA ILE A 470 0.90 1.34 -14.29
C ILE A 470 0.46 1.83 -12.91
N ASP A 471 -0.77 1.51 -12.49
CA ASP A 471 -1.31 1.88 -11.17
C ASP A 471 -0.65 1.10 -10.02
N GLN A 472 -0.29 -0.17 -10.26
CA GLN A 472 0.41 -1.04 -9.30
C GLN A 472 1.26 -2.09 -10.01
N GLY A 473 2.38 -2.47 -9.39
CA GLY A 473 3.30 -3.47 -9.94
C GLY A 473 4.32 -2.86 -10.91
N VAL A 474 4.93 -3.71 -11.73
CA VAL A 474 5.92 -3.34 -12.76
C VAL A 474 5.69 -4.17 -14.03
N SER A 475 6.29 -3.78 -15.15
CA SER A 475 6.20 -4.55 -16.40
C SER A 475 6.83 -5.95 -16.29
N GLY A 476 6.30 -6.88 -17.10
CA GLY A 476 6.62 -8.32 -17.05
C GLY A 476 5.48 -9.16 -16.46
N GLY A 477 5.46 -10.46 -16.80
CA GLY A 477 4.40 -11.38 -16.38
C GLY A 477 3.02 -10.97 -16.92
N VAL A 478 2.08 -10.66 -16.02
CA VAL A 478 0.67 -10.37 -16.36
C VAL A 478 0.32 -8.89 -16.22
N ALA A 479 -0.28 -8.28 -17.25
CA ALA A 479 -1.04 -7.04 -17.11
C ALA A 479 -2.53 -7.33 -16.84
N VAL A 480 -3.09 -6.74 -15.79
CA VAL A 480 -4.55 -6.66 -15.56
C VAL A 480 -5.00 -5.29 -16.05
N VAL A 481 -5.68 -5.27 -17.21
CA VAL A 481 -6.10 -4.05 -17.89
C VAL A 481 -7.60 -3.87 -17.75
N ALA A 482 -8.05 -2.73 -17.24
CA ALA A 482 -9.46 -2.49 -16.94
C ALA A 482 -9.86 -1.02 -17.07
N TRP A 483 -11.12 -0.73 -16.75
CA TRP A 483 -11.72 0.60 -16.83
C TRP A 483 -12.94 0.70 -15.90
N GLY A 484 -13.40 1.91 -15.58
CA GLY A 484 -14.60 2.14 -14.77
C GLY A 484 -14.50 1.61 -13.32
N SER A 485 -15.63 1.27 -12.70
CA SER A 485 -15.74 0.88 -11.29
C SER A 485 -15.04 -0.43 -10.85
N THR A 486 -14.51 -1.24 -11.77
CA THR A 486 -13.74 -2.44 -11.40
C THR A 486 -12.44 -2.11 -10.67
N TYR A 487 -11.96 -0.87 -10.75
CA TYR A 487 -10.72 -0.39 -10.13
C TYR A 487 -10.54 -0.88 -8.69
N GLY A 488 -11.57 -0.74 -7.86
CA GLY A 488 -11.50 -1.08 -6.44
C GLY A 488 -11.17 -2.56 -6.17
N THR A 489 -11.92 -3.46 -6.81
CA THR A 489 -11.69 -4.91 -6.74
C THR A 489 -10.32 -5.28 -7.30
N LEU A 490 -9.98 -4.75 -8.48
CA LEU A 490 -8.75 -5.12 -9.18
C LEU A 490 -7.51 -4.59 -8.46
N TYR A 491 -7.58 -3.39 -7.89
CA TYR A 491 -6.54 -2.83 -7.04
C TYR A 491 -6.23 -3.77 -5.86
N LYS A 492 -7.27 -4.26 -5.17
CA LYS A 492 -7.11 -5.21 -4.06
C LYS A 492 -6.58 -6.58 -4.53
N ALA A 493 -7.13 -7.14 -5.61
CA ALA A 493 -6.71 -8.43 -6.15
C ALA A 493 -5.24 -8.42 -6.64
N VAL A 494 -4.79 -7.33 -7.27
CA VAL A 494 -3.39 -7.15 -7.69
C VAL A 494 -2.47 -6.89 -6.49
N LYS A 495 -2.89 -6.09 -5.48
CA LYS A 495 -2.13 -5.92 -4.22
C LYS A 495 -1.88 -7.26 -3.53
N ASP A 496 -2.89 -8.12 -3.46
CA ASP A 496 -2.80 -9.44 -2.83
C ASP A 496 -1.99 -10.45 -3.69
N ALA A 497 -1.95 -10.27 -5.01
CA ALA A 497 -1.09 -11.03 -5.91
C ALA A 497 0.39 -10.65 -5.79
N LEU A 498 0.68 -9.34 -5.75
CA LEU A 498 2.02 -8.81 -5.48
C LEU A 498 2.52 -9.25 -4.09
N ALA A 499 1.66 -9.23 -3.06
CA ALA A 499 1.99 -9.73 -1.73
C ALA A 499 2.26 -11.25 -1.69
N ALA A 500 1.60 -12.02 -2.54
CA ALA A 500 1.91 -13.45 -2.76
C ALA A 500 3.18 -13.68 -3.61
N GLY A 501 3.82 -12.61 -4.09
CA GLY A 501 5.02 -12.64 -4.93
C GLY A 501 4.74 -12.93 -6.40
N GLU A 502 3.53 -12.77 -6.92
CA GLU A 502 3.25 -12.94 -8.35
C GLU A 502 3.71 -11.72 -9.18
N GLN A 503 4.21 -11.97 -10.39
CA GLN A 503 4.55 -10.90 -11.34
C GLN A 503 3.29 -10.46 -12.08
N VAL A 504 2.68 -9.39 -11.58
CA VAL A 504 1.46 -8.81 -12.12
C VAL A 504 1.48 -7.29 -11.98
N ALA A 505 0.87 -6.59 -12.94
CA ALA A 505 0.62 -5.17 -12.91
C ALA A 505 -0.87 -4.85 -13.07
N HIS A 506 -1.30 -3.70 -12.55
CA HIS A 506 -2.61 -3.11 -12.78
C HIS A 506 -2.48 -1.90 -13.71
N ILE A 507 -3.29 -1.84 -14.76
CA ILE A 507 -3.37 -0.72 -15.70
C ILE A 507 -4.84 -0.35 -15.86
N HIS A 508 -5.25 0.81 -15.35
CA HIS A 508 -6.63 1.26 -15.41
C HIS A 508 -6.80 2.44 -16.37
N LEU A 509 -7.64 2.26 -17.39
CA LEU A 509 -7.83 3.23 -18.46
C LEU A 509 -8.85 4.31 -18.06
N ARG A 510 -8.42 5.57 -18.06
CA ARG A 510 -9.30 6.75 -18.05
C ARG A 510 -9.84 7.03 -19.45
N HIS A 511 -8.97 7.00 -20.47
CA HIS A 511 -9.32 7.35 -21.85
C HIS A 511 -9.60 6.08 -22.66
N ILE A 512 -10.83 5.98 -23.18
CA ILE A 512 -11.34 4.80 -23.88
C ILE A 512 -11.30 5.02 -25.39
N ASN A 513 -11.64 6.23 -25.85
CA ASN A 513 -11.51 6.60 -27.25
C ASN A 513 -11.05 8.07 -27.36
N PRO A 514 -9.98 8.39 -28.10
CA PRO A 514 -8.93 7.44 -28.50
C PRO A 514 -8.29 6.79 -27.25
N LEU A 515 -7.57 5.69 -27.45
CA LEU A 515 -6.71 5.12 -26.41
C LEU A 515 -5.42 5.97 -26.30
N PRO A 516 -4.77 6.01 -25.13
CA PRO A 516 -3.46 6.66 -24.98
C PRO A 516 -2.44 6.09 -25.98
N SER A 517 -1.66 6.98 -26.61
CA SER A 517 -0.76 6.66 -27.73
C SER A 517 0.31 5.61 -27.36
N ASN A 518 0.78 5.63 -26.11
CA ASN A 518 1.77 4.68 -25.59
C ASN A 518 1.19 3.30 -25.19
N LEU A 519 -0.15 3.12 -25.17
CA LEU A 519 -0.77 1.92 -24.59
C LEU A 519 -0.33 0.63 -25.31
N GLY A 520 -0.17 0.68 -26.63
CA GLY A 520 0.31 -0.47 -27.41
C GLY A 520 1.72 -0.93 -27.03
N GLU A 521 2.63 0.04 -26.81
CA GLU A 521 4.00 -0.23 -26.38
C GLU A 521 4.06 -0.70 -24.93
N LEU A 522 3.29 -0.07 -24.04
CA LEU A 522 3.17 -0.47 -22.64
C LEU A 522 2.69 -1.92 -22.50
N LEU A 523 1.65 -2.30 -23.24
CA LEU A 523 1.09 -3.65 -23.22
C LEU A 523 2.01 -4.70 -23.87
N ALA A 524 2.88 -4.31 -24.80
CA ALA A 524 3.89 -5.20 -25.37
C ALA A 524 4.98 -5.60 -24.34
N GLY A 525 5.08 -4.90 -23.21
CA GLY A 525 5.97 -5.23 -22.08
C GLY A 525 5.49 -6.39 -21.19
N PHE A 526 4.39 -7.06 -21.52
CA PHE A 526 3.79 -8.14 -20.71
C PHE A 526 3.65 -9.45 -21.51
N GLU A 527 3.79 -10.58 -20.81
CA GLU A 527 3.64 -11.92 -21.42
C GLU A 527 2.18 -12.30 -21.62
N THR A 528 1.29 -11.81 -20.77
CA THR A 528 -0.16 -12.05 -20.85
C THR A 528 -0.92 -10.80 -20.43
N ILE A 529 -1.97 -10.47 -21.17
CA ILE A 529 -2.89 -9.37 -20.87
C ILE A 529 -4.24 -9.98 -20.48
N ILE A 530 -4.71 -9.67 -19.28
CA ILE A 530 -6.02 -10.05 -18.75
C ILE A 530 -6.92 -8.82 -18.75
N VAL A 531 -8.17 -8.97 -19.21
CA VAL A 531 -9.18 -7.90 -19.20
C VAL A 531 -10.41 -8.36 -18.39
N PRO A 532 -10.53 -7.93 -17.12
CA PRO A 532 -11.72 -8.17 -16.29
C PRO A 532 -12.80 -7.10 -16.52
N GLU A 533 -14.03 -7.52 -16.85
CA GLU A 533 -15.12 -6.58 -17.15
C GLU A 533 -16.46 -6.99 -16.55
N LEU A 534 -17.27 -6.00 -16.16
CA LEU A 534 -18.70 -6.16 -15.86
C LEU A 534 -19.56 -6.10 -17.13
N ASN A 535 -19.13 -6.82 -18.17
CA ASN A 535 -19.82 -6.97 -19.46
C ASN A 535 -19.31 -8.25 -20.18
N THR A 536 -19.65 -8.44 -21.46
CA THR A 536 -19.28 -9.63 -22.26
C THR A 536 -17.93 -9.54 -22.99
N GLY A 537 -17.10 -8.52 -22.71
CA GLY A 537 -15.79 -8.32 -23.31
C GLY A 537 -15.66 -7.10 -24.22
N GLN A 538 -16.21 -5.95 -23.83
CA GLN A 538 -16.28 -4.78 -24.69
C GLN A 538 -14.94 -4.04 -24.81
N LEU A 539 -14.23 -3.78 -23.71
CA LEU A 539 -12.86 -3.27 -23.76
C LEU A 539 -11.94 -4.31 -24.41
N ALA A 540 -12.09 -5.60 -24.09
CA ALA A 540 -11.30 -6.65 -24.70
C ALA A 540 -11.42 -6.68 -26.24
N THR A 541 -12.58 -6.31 -26.78
CA THR A 541 -12.80 -6.18 -28.23
C THR A 541 -12.23 -4.88 -28.78
N LEU A 542 -12.36 -3.76 -28.06
CA LEU A 542 -11.75 -2.48 -28.44
C LEU A 542 -10.22 -2.55 -28.51
N LEU A 543 -9.57 -3.20 -27.53
CA LEU A 543 -8.11 -3.38 -27.52
C LEU A 543 -7.63 -4.23 -28.71
N ARG A 544 -8.40 -5.26 -29.10
CA ARG A 544 -8.12 -6.07 -30.30
C ARG A 544 -8.29 -5.24 -31.58
N ASP A 545 -9.35 -4.44 -31.67
CA ASP A 545 -9.64 -3.56 -32.81
C ASP A 545 -8.58 -2.47 -33.01
N LYS A 546 -8.16 -1.80 -31.93
CA LYS A 546 -7.23 -0.66 -32.01
C LYS A 546 -5.75 -1.00 -31.95
N LEU A 547 -5.37 -2.04 -31.19
CA LEU A 547 -3.97 -2.35 -30.90
C LEU A 547 -3.54 -3.75 -31.39
N ASN A 548 -4.47 -4.57 -31.90
CA ASN A 548 -4.21 -5.96 -32.33
C ASN A 548 -3.54 -6.83 -31.23
N VAL A 549 -3.81 -6.53 -29.96
CA VAL A 549 -3.26 -7.27 -28.82
C VAL A 549 -4.10 -8.52 -28.50
N ARG A 550 -3.43 -9.62 -28.13
CA ARG A 550 -4.11 -10.79 -27.57
C ARG A 550 -4.44 -10.53 -26.10
N VAL A 551 -5.70 -10.72 -25.73
CA VAL A 551 -6.17 -10.60 -24.34
C VAL A 551 -6.97 -11.82 -23.91
N GLU A 552 -6.76 -12.25 -22.68
CA GLU A 552 -7.53 -13.26 -21.95
C GLU A 552 -8.62 -12.55 -21.13
N GLN A 553 -9.83 -13.11 -21.07
CA GLN A 553 -11.01 -12.37 -20.60
C GLN A 553 -11.59 -12.93 -19.30
N PHE A 554 -11.95 -12.04 -18.37
CA PHE A 554 -12.69 -12.38 -17.16
C PHE A 554 -13.99 -11.57 -17.07
N ASN A 555 -15.05 -12.13 -17.65
CA ASN A 555 -16.31 -11.44 -17.90
C ASN A 555 -17.37 -11.84 -16.86
N LYS A 556 -18.07 -10.86 -16.27
CA LYS A 556 -19.22 -11.07 -15.38
C LYS A 556 -20.38 -10.14 -15.80
N VAL A 557 -21.60 -10.66 -15.78
CA VAL A 557 -22.83 -9.94 -16.17
C VAL A 557 -23.92 -10.26 -15.14
N THR A 558 -23.70 -9.81 -13.91
CA THR A 558 -24.46 -10.22 -12.71
C THR A 558 -25.19 -9.07 -12.03
N GLY A 559 -25.04 -7.84 -12.53
CA GLY A 559 -25.56 -6.64 -11.87
C GLY A 559 -24.86 -6.27 -10.54
N GLN A 560 -23.68 -6.84 -10.28
CA GLN A 560 -22.92 -6.70 -9.02
C GLN A 560 -21.44 -6.46 -9.32
N PRO A 561 -20.66 -5.84 -8.41
CA PRO A 561 -19.20 -5.70 -8.56
C PRO A 561 -18.47 -7.03 -8.74
N LEU A 562 -17.24 -6.97 -9.26
CA LEU A 562 -16.36 -8.14 -9.33
C LEU A 562 -15.92 -8.56 -7.92
N ASN A 563 -15.85 -9.86 -7.69
CA ASN A 563 -15.33 -10.47 -6.47
C ASN A 563 -13.78 -10.56 -6.53
N VAL A 564 -13.11 -10.13 -5.47
CA VAL A 564 -11.64 -10.09 -5.34
C VAL A 564 -11.07 -11.51 -5.43
N ASP A 565 -11.61 -12.47 -4.67
CA ASP A 565 -11.10 -13.85 -4.62
C ASP A 565 -11.19 -14.54 -6.00
N GLU A 566 -12.28 -14.35 -6.75
CA GLU A 566 -12.44 -14.88 -8.10
C GLU A 566 -11.45 -14.26 -9.10
N VAL A 567 -11.27 -12.93 -9.07
CA VAL A 567 -10.28 -12.23 -9.90
C VAL A 567 -8.87 -12.71 -9.55
N ARG A 568 -8.55 -12.77 -8.26
CA ARG A 568 -7.26 -13.23 -7.74
C ARG A 568 -6.94 -14.64 -8.21
N ALA A 569 -7.91 -15.55 -8.13
CA ALA A 569 -7.80 -16.92 -8.62
C ALA A 569 -7.73 -17.01 -10.16
N PHE A 570 -8.23 -16.01 -10.90
CA PHE A 570 -8.01 -15.92 -12.34
C PHE A 570 -6.60 -15.43 -12.68
N ILE A 571 -6.09 -14.41 -11.98
CA ILE A 571 -4.71 -13.90 -12.12
C ILE A 571 -3.70 -15.03 -11.92
N SER A 572 -3.79 -15.82 -10.84
CA SER A 572 -2.86 -16.92 -10.54
C SER A 572 -2.80 -18.04 -11.61
N LYS A 573 -3.72 -18.09 -12.59
CA LYS A 573 -3.64 -19.04 -13.70
C LYS A 573 -2.59 -18.66 -14.75
N PHE A 574 -2.26 -17.37 -14.82
CA PHE A 574 -1.37 -16.79 -15.82
C PHE A 574 -0.15 -16.13 -15.19
N ALA A 575 -0.30 -15.55 -14.00
CA ALA A 575 0.76 -14.80 -13.35
C ALA A 575 1.89 -15.76 -12.94
N PRO A 576 3.11 -15.59 -13.47
CA PRO A 576 4.23 -16.36 -12.97
C PRO A 576 4.48 -15.92 -11.54
N SER A 577 4.29 -16.85 -10.59
CA SER A 577 4.77 -16.65 -9.23
C SER A 577 6.26 -16.38 -9.33
N THR A 578 6.75 -15.25 -8.78
CA THR A 578 8.17 -15.08 -8.53
C THR A 578 8.62 -16.34 -7.82
N PRO A 579 9.56 -17.09 -8.39
CA PRO A 579 9.83 -18.44 -7.93
C PRO A 579 10.22 -18.39 -6.44
N LYS A 580 9.95 -19.46 -5.69
CA LYS A 580 10.12 -19.53 -4.22
C LYS A 580 11.59 -19.56 -3.77
N THR A 581 12.40 -18.69 -4.36
CA THR A 581 13.88 -18.66 -4.45
C THR A 581 14.57 -18.21 -3.18
N LYS A 582 13.84 -17.87 -2.12
CA LYS A 582 14.41 -17.53 -0.82
C LYS A 582 14.65 -18.73 0.11
N TYR A 583 14.16 -19.92 -0.25
CA TYR A 583 14.26 -21.12 0.59
C TYR A 583 14.97 -22.27 -0.14
N ALA A 584 15.95 -22.88 0.52
CA ALA A 584 16.60 -24.11 0.04
C ALA A 584 16.72 -25.18 1.14
N GLY A 585 16.09 -26.34 0.90
CA GLY A 585 16.24 -27.56 1.70
C GLY A 585 17.44 -28.38 1.23
N ALA A 586 18.37 -28.64 2.14
CA ALA A 586 19.53 -29.52 1.93
C ALA A 586 19.42 -30.78 2.81
N PRO A 587 18.64 -31.80 2.40
CA PRO A 587 18.55 -33.06 3.13
C PRO A 587 19.80 -33.94 2.93
N GLY A 588 20.13 -34.71 3.96
CA GLY A 588 21.13 -35.80 3.93
C GLY A 588 20.60 -37.07 3.27
N ILE A 589 21.02 -38.25 3.75
CA ILE A 589 20.41 -39.54 3.36
C ILE A 589 19.70 -40.21 4.56
N GLY A 590 18.46 -40.66 4.37
CA GLY A 590 17.66 -41.29 5.42
C GLY A 590 16.15 -41.20 5.19
N CYS A 591 15.37 -41.62 6.18
CA CYS A 591 13.92 -41.38 6.20
C CYS A 591 13.59 -39.90 6.39
N SER A 592 14.32 -39.23 7.30
CA SER A 592 14.21 -37.80 7.60
C SER A 592 14.42 -36.92 6.37
N SER A 593 15.36 -37.30 5.50
CA SER A 593 15.66 -36.63 4.23
C SER A 593 14.47 -36.41 3.30
N ARG A 594 13.34 -37.09 3.49
CA ARG A 594 12.15 -36.91 2.66
C ARG A 594 11.37 -35.61 2.93
N LEU A 595 11.63 -34.90 4.04
CA LEU A 595 10.88 -33.70 4.40
C LEU A 595 10.72 -32.68 3.25
N PRO A 596 11.76 -32.37 2.44
CA PRO A 596 11.64 -31.41 1.32
C PRO A 596 10.77 -31.87 0.14
N TYR A 597 10.33 -33.13 0.08
CA TYR A 597 9.28 -33.54 -0.88
C TYR A 597 7.86 -33.16 -0.41
N TYR A 598 7.68 -32.87 0.87
CA TYR A 598 6.38 -32.55 1.47
C TYR A 598 6.16 -31.03 1.66
N VAL A 599 7.15 -30.21 1.31
CA VAL A 599 7.08 -28.74 1.38
C VAL A 599 7.53 -28.11 0.06
N ASN A 600 6.87 -27.03 -0.36
CA ASN A 600 7.08 -26.43 -1.69
C ASN A 600 8.27 -25.44 -1.66
N THR A 601 9.48 -25.96 -1.85
CA THR A 601 10.78 -25.27 -1.72
C THR A 601 11.81 -25.82 -2.71
N TYR A 602 12.98 -25.17 -2.87
CA TYR A 602 14.10 -25.76 -3.61
C TYR A 602 14.74 -26.89 -2.78
N GLY A 603 14.77 -28.12 -3.30
CA GLY A 603 15.35 -29.27 -2.59
C GLY A 603 16.57 -29.87 -3.31
N PHE A 604 17.69 -30.04 -2.61
CA PHE A 604 18.87 -30.75 -3.14
C PHE A 604 19.28 -31.91 -2.22
N HIS A 605 19.06 -33.14 -2.68
CA HIS A 605 19.43 -34.35 -1.93
C HIS A 605 20.94 -34.57 -1.97
N THR A 606 21.58 -34.43 -0.82
CA THR A 606 23.02 -34.61 -0.67
C THR A 606 23.39 -36.07 -0.42
N ILE A 607 24.70 -36.38 -0.50
CA ILE A 607 25.23 -37.70 -0.15
C ILE A 607 25.46 -37.82 1.37
N HIS A 608 25.56 -39.05 1.87
CA HIS A 608 25.71 -39.42 3.29
C HIS A 608 26.54 -38.41 4.12
N GLY A 609 25.91 -37.76 5.09
CA GLY A 609 26.53 -36.84 6.02
C GLY A 609 27.15 -35.58 5.41
N ARG A 610 26.77 -35.17 4.19
CA ARG A 610 27.32 -33.96 3.53
C ARG A 610 26.37 -32.77 3.53
N ALA A 611 25.13 -32.93 4.01
CA ALA A 611 24.15 -31.85 4.09
C ALA A 611 24.67 -30.55 4.76
N PRO A 612 25.33 -30.58 5.94
CA PRO A 612 25.84 -29.34 6.56
C PRO A 612 26.95 -28.66 5.72
N ALA A 613 27.80 -29.45 5.05
CA ALA A 613 28.87 -28.93 4.21
C ALA A 613 28.33 -28.32 2.90
N PHE A 614 27.34 -28.96 2.29
CA PHE A 614 26.65 -28.43 1.11
C PHE A 614 25.89 -27.14 1.44
N ALA A 615 25.10 -27.14 2.52
CA ALA A 615 24.35 -25.98 3.00
C ALA A 615 25.27 -24.79 3.33
N THR A 616 26.44 -25.05 3.93
CA THR A 616 27.49 -24.04 4.12
C THR A 616 27.91 -23.40 2.79
N GLY A 617 28.12 -24.22 1.74
CA GLY A 617 28.45 -23.71 0.40
C GLY A 617 27.33 -22.88 -0.23
N VAL A 618 26.09 -23.32 -0.07
CA VAL A 618 24.89 -22.61 -0.56
C VAL A 618 24.75 -21.24 0.12
N LYS A 619 24.75 -21.19 1.46
CA LYS A 619 24.62 -19.94 2.22
C LYS A 619 25.80 -18.99 1.99
N LEU A 620 27.03 -19.51 1.87
CA LEU A 620 28.18 -18.69 1.50
C LEU A 620 28.13 -18.20 0.05
N ALA A 621 27.46 -18.89 -0.88
CA ALA A 621 27.29 -18.42 -2.26
C ALA A 621 26.13 -17.41 -2.41
N ASN A 622 25.11 -17.50 -1.55
CA ASN A 622 23.96 -16.61 -1.50
C ASN A 622 23.57 -16.32 -0.03
N PRO A 623 24.16 -15.31 0.63
CA PRO A 623 23.90 -15.01 2.04
C PRO A 623 22.46 -14.60 2.34
N GLU A 624 21.73 -14.07 1.37
CA GLU A 624 20.31 -13.71 1.52
C GLU A 624 19.36 -14.92 1.49
N LEU A 625 19.88 -16.13 1.24
CA LEU A 625 19.08 -17.35 1.17
C LEU A 625 18.83 -17.96 2.55
N GLU A 626 17.59 -18.37 2.82
CA GLU A 626 17.24 -19.14 4.01
C GLU A 626 17.42 -20.63 3.74
N VAL A 627 18.31 -21.28 4.48
CA VAL A 627 18.75 -22.66 4.21
C VAL A 627 18.40 -23.57 5.38
N TRP A 628 17.68 -24.65 5.07
CA TRP A 628 17.21 -25.64 6.04
C TRP A 628 17.90 -26.99 5.79
N VAL A 629 18.63 -27.47 6.80
CA VAL A 629 19.34 -28.76 6.79
C VAL A 629 18.47 -29.79 7.50
N VAL A 630 18.19 -30.90 6.83
CA VAL A 630 17.40 -32.01 7.38
C VAL A 630 18.26 -33.26 7.47
N THR A 631 18.42 -33.78 8.68
CA THR A 631 19.31 -34.91 8.96
C THR A 631 18.69 -35.87 9.99
N GLY A 632 19.06 -37.15 9.93
CA GLY A 632 18.85 -38.08 11.05
C GLY A 632 20.03 -38.04 12.03
N ASP A 633 19.83 -38.61 13.21
CA ASP A 633 20.88 -38.98 14.17
C ASP A 633 22.09 -39.67 13.50
N GLY A 634 21.86 -40.76 12.78
CA GLY A 634 22.92 -41.56 12.15
C GLY A 634 23.64 -40.85 11.00
N ASP A 635 22.94 -40.02 10.22
CA ASP A 635 23.55 -39.27 9.11
C ASP A 635 24.34 -38.05 9.63
N GLY A 636 23.79 -37.35 10.63
CA GLY A 636 24.33 -36.10 11.16
C GLY A 636 25.42 -36.28 12.21
N LEU A 637 25.33 -37.31 13.05
CA LEU A 637 26.23 -37.54 14.19
C LEU A 637 27.27 -38.64 13.96
N SER A 638 27.07 -39.54 12.97
CA SER A 638 28.10 -40.49 12.53
C SER A 638 28.89 -39.94 11.33
N ILE A 639 28.52 -40.33 10.11
CA ILE A 639 29.25 -40.03 8.87
C ILE A 639 29.30 -38.54 8.51
N GLY A 640 28.35 -37.75 9.04
CA GLY A 640 28.31 -36.29 8.96
C GLY A 640 28.86 -35.56 10.19
N GLY A 641 29.23 -36.25 11.27
CA GLY A 641 29.54 -35.63 12.58
C GLY A 641 30.57 -34.52 12.50
N ASN A 642 31.68 -34.73 11.79
CA ASN A 642 32.72 -33.70 11.63
C ASN A 642 32.26 -32.49 10.80
N HIS A 643 31.34 -32.67 9.85
CA HIS A 643 30.77 -31.56 9.07
C HIS A 643 29.77 -30.76 9.89
N LEU A 644 28.93 -31.44 10.67
CA LEU A 644 27.98 -30.81 11.59
C LEU A 644 28.72 -30.02 12.67
N LEU A 645 29.75 -30.60 13.31
CA LEU A 645 30.63 -29.92 14.26
C LEU A 645 31.21 -28.63 13.68
N HIS A 646 31.77 -28.69 12.47
CA HIS A 646 32.35 -27.51 11.83
C HIS A 646 31.32 -26.46 11.42
N THR A 647 30.07 -26.85 11.17
CA THR A 647 28.97 -25.92 10.87
C THR A 647 28.58 -25.16 12.14
N LEU A 648 28.27 -25.88 13.22
CA LEU A 648 27.92 -25.32 14.53
C LEU A 648 29.04 -24.44 15.11
N ARG A 649 30.28 -24.93 15.08
CA ARG A 649 31.47 -24.17 15.54
C ARG A 649 31.67 -22.86 14.78
N ARG A 650 31.39 -22.85 13.48
CA ARG A 650 31.51 -21.64 12.64
C ARG A 650 30.35 -20.69 12.87
N ASN A 651 29.19 -21.16 13.29
CA ASN A 651 27.96 -20.35 13.30
C ASN A 651 27.50 -19.92 11.91
N ILE A 652 27.41 -20.86 10.95
CA ILE A 652 26.79 -20.54 9.65
C ILE A 652 25.29 -20.34 9.88
N ASP A 653 24.70 -19.26 9.35
CA ASP A 653 23.28 -18.93 9.41
C ASP A 653 22.44 -19.98 8.66
N LEU A 654 22.05 -21.04 9.38
CA LEU A 654 21.43 -22.27 8.89
C LEU A 654 20.50 -22.84 9.94
N ASN A 655 19.33 -23.31 9.52
CA ASN A 655 18.40 -24.03 10.38
C ASN A 655 18.63 -25.54 10.27
N ILE A 656 19.02 -26.21 11.36
CA ILE A 656 19.37 -27.64 11.35
C ILE A 656 18.36 -28.43 12.18
N LEU A 657 17.63 -29.33 11.52
CA LEU A 657 16.66 -30.25 12.13
C LEU A 657 17.28 -31.65 12.20
N LEU A 658 17.52 -32.15 13.42
CA LEU A 658 17.99 -33.50 13.69
C LEU A 658 16.82 -34.37 14.17
N PHE A 659 16.38 -35.30 13.33
CA PHE A 659 15.43 -36.34 13.71
C PHE A 659 16.17 -37.46 14.44
N ASN A 660 16.00 -37.54 15.77
CA ASN A 660 16.59 -38.57 16.61
C ASN A 660 15.56 -39.66 16.89
N ASN A 661 15.85 -40.88 16.43
CA ASN A 661 15.03 -42.08 16.62
C ASN A 661 15.84 -43.29 17.13
N GLU A 662 17.08 -43.03 17.55
CA GLU A 662 18.06 -44.01 18.01
C GLU A 662 18.31 -45.18 17.02
N ILE A 663 18.06 -45.05 15.71
CA ILE A 663 18.19 -46.18 14.77
C ILE A 663 18.33 -45.83 13.28
N TYR A 664 19.16 -46.58 12.55
CA TYR A 664 19.22 -46.52 11.09
C TYR A 664 18.01 -47.20 10.44
N GLY A 665 16.90 -46.46 10.30
CA GLY A 665 15.64 -46.99 9.76
C GLY A 665 15.74 -47.61 8.36
N LEU A 666 16.46 -46.99 7.41
CA LEU A 666 16.59 -47.53 6.04
C LEU A 666 17.50 -48.77 5.93
N THR A 667 18.34 -49.06 6.92
CA THR A 667 19.23 -50.24 6.91
C THR A 667 18.65 -51.45 7.66
N LYS A 668 17.32 -51.44 7.86
CA LYS A 668 16.52 -52.41 8.64
C LYS A 668 16.74 -52.33 10.15
N GLY A 669 16.91 -51.13 10.69
CA GLY A 669 16.98 -50.91 12.14
C GLY A 669 18.30 -51.35 12.76
N GLN A 670 19.43 -50.93 12.17
CA GLN A 670 20.75 -51.07 12.80
C GLN A 670 20.95 -49.97 13.85
N TYR A 671 21.66 -50.24 14.94
CA TYR A 671 21.92 -49.25 15.98
C TYR A 671 22.66 -48.01 15.42
N SER A 672 22.26 -46.82 15.86
CA SER A 672 22.84 -45.53 15.52
C SER A 672 23.80 -45.03 16.62
N PRO A 673 24.49 -43.90 16.44
CA PRO A 673 25.32 -43.31 17.49
C PRO A 673 24.55 -42.89 18.75
N THR A 674 23.24 -42.71 18.67
CA THR A 674 22.41 -42.31 19.83
C THR A 674 21.74 -43.52 20.51
N SER A 675 21.84 -44.73 19.95
CA SER A 675 21.26 -45.95 20.53
C SER A 675 21.79 -46.25 21.92
N ARG A 676 20.87 -46.43 22.89
CA ARG A 676 21.20 -46.92 24.25
C ARG A 676 21.96 -48.26 24.23
N PRO A 677 22.84 -48.55 25.21
CA PRO A 677 23.46 -49.87 25.34
C PRO A 677 22.40 -50.95 25.55
N GLY A 678 22.61 -52.13 24.97
CA GLY A 678 21.63 -53.22 24.95
C GLY A 678 20.60 -53.15 23.81
N THR A 679 20.64 -52.14 22.93
CA THR A 679 19.75 -52.04 21.77
C THR A 679 19.96 -53.21 20.81
N HIS A 680 19.01 -54.13 20.75
CA HIS A 680 19.04 -55.28 19.85
C HIS A 680 18.74 -54.86 18.41
N SER A 681 19.58 -55.26 17.47
CA SER A 681 19.42 -54.98 16.03
C SER A 681 19.89 -56.17 15.18
N PRO A 682 19.59 -56.24 13.87
CA PRO A 682 20.03 -57.36 13.02
C PRO A 682 21.56 -57.53 12.94
N THR A 683 22.33 -56.45 13.18
CA THR A 683 23.80 -56.46 13.23
C THR A 683 24.35 -56.66 14.66
N SER A 684 23.55 -56.36 15.69
CA SER A 684 23.89 -56.57 17.10
C SER A 684 22.82 -57.41 17.80
N PRO A 685 22.73 -58.72 17.52
CA PRO A 685 21.69 -59.60 18.08
C PRO A 685 21.82 -59.82 19.59
N ALA A 686 22.98 -59.53 20.18
CA ALA A 686 23.23 -59.55 21.63
C ALA A 686 23.04 -58.18 22.31
N GLY A 687 22.57 -57.16 21.58
CA GLY A 687 22.53 -55.76 22.03
C GLY A 687 23.77 -54.96 21.62
N SER A 688 23.62 -53.64 21.52
CA SER A 688 24.72 -52.68 21.37
C SER A 688 25.57 -52.60 22.64
N VAL A 689 26.87 -52.29 22.50
CA VAL A 689 27.80 -52.12 23.63
C VAL A 689 28.46 -50.75 23.68
N GLU A 690 28.20 -49.90 22.68
CA GLU A 690 28.73 -48.54 22.59
C GLU A 690 27.95 -47.59 23.52
N ALA A 691 28.65 -46.58 24.04
CA ALA A 691 28.00 -45.51 24.81
C ALA A 691 27.34 -44.52 23.84
N PRO A 692 26.07 -44.12 24.07
CA PRO A 692 25.36 -43.23 23.16
C PRO A 692 25.95 -41.81 23.17
N LEU A 693 26.04 -41.22 21.99
CA LEU A 693 26.36 -39.80 21.81
C LEU A 693 25.12 -38.96 22.15
N ALA A 694 25.20 -38.08 23.14
CA ALA A 694 24.10 -37.15 23.47
C ALA A 694 24.10 -35.96 22.48
N PRO A 695 23.04 -35.75 21.66
CA PRO A 695 23.07 -34.72 20.62
C PRO A 695 23.19 -33.29 21.14
N GLY A 696 22.54 -32.98 22.26
CA GLY A 696 22.68 -31.68 22.93
C GLY A 696 24.09 -31.42 23.48
N GLN A 697 24.71 -32.41 24.13
CA GLN A 697 26.12 -32.31 24.56
C GLN A 697 27.06 -32.13 23.38
N PHE A 698 26.83 -32.85 22.28
CA PHE A 698 27.59 -32.69 21.05
C PHE A 698 27.44 -31.28 20.45
N ALA A 699 26.21 -30.76 20.36
CA ALA A 699 25.95 -29.44 19.80
C ALA A 699 26.56 -28.31 20.65
N ILE A 700 26.29 -28.31 21.96
CA ILE A 700 26.84 -27.32 22.91
C ILE A 700 28.37 -27.43 22.98
N GLY A 701 28.92 -28.64 23.04
CA GLY A 701 30.36 -28.90 23.03
C GLY A 701 31.07 -28.53 21.72
N ALA A 702 30.38 -28.61 20.58
CA ALA A 702 30.85 -28.09 19.30
C ALA A 702 30.80 -26.55 19.23
N GLY A 703 30.19 -25.89 20.22
CA GLY A 703 30.04 -24.45 20.29
C GLY A 703 28.85 -23.92 19.48
N ALA A 704 27.74 -24.66 19.41
CA ALA A 704 26.47 -24.16 18.91
C ALA A 704 26.00 -22.95 19.74
N THR A 705 25.38 -21.98 19.07
CA THR A 705 24.80 -20.78 19.70
C THR A 705 23.35 -20.97 20.10
N PHE A 706 22.62 -21.84 19.41
CA PHE A 706 21.22 -22.14 19.66
C PHE A 706 21.03 -23.66 19.69
N PHE A 707 20.48 -24.16 20.80
CA PHE A 707 20.10 -25.56 20.98
C PHE A 707 18.68 -25.65 21.53
N ALA A 708 17.84 -26.41 20.85
CA ALA A 708 16.47 -26.68 21.26
C ALA A 708 16.12 -28.17 21.13
N ARG A 709 15.13 -28.62 21.92
CA ARG A 709 14.61 -29.99 21.86
C ARG A 709 13.08 -29.99 21.83
N CYS A 710 12.48 -30.84 21.00
CA CYS A 710 11.03 -31.07 20.98
C CYS A 710 10.69 -32.52 20.59
N VAL A 711 9.41 -32.83 20.57
CA VAL A 711 8.86 -34.13 20.13
C VAL A 711 8.06 -33.94 18.83
N ASP A 712 8.09 -34.94 17.94
CA ASP A 712 7.44 -34.85 16.62
C ASP A 712 5.91 -34.73 16.66
N ILE A 713 5.28 -35.19 17.75
CA ILE A 713 3.82 -35.14 17.95
C ILE A 713 3.29 -33.84 18.59
N ASP A 714 4.15 -32.91 19.05
CA ASP A 714 3.68 -31.65 19.65
C ASP A 714 3.42 -30.56 18.59
N GLN A 715 2.28 -30.71 17.92
CA GLN A 715 1.79 -29.76 16.92
C GLN A 715 1.51 -28.35 17.50
N LYS A 716 1.42 -28.17 18.82
CA LYS A 716 1.09 -26.88 19.43
C LYS A 716 2.32 -26.00 19.64
N THR A 717 3.43 -26.58 20.12
CA THR A 717 4.64 -25.80 20.46
C THR A 717 5.69 -25.81 19.35
N MET A 718 5.79 -26.89 18.57
CA MET A 718 6.82 -27.06 17.54
C MET A 718 6.85 -25.94 16.47
N PRO A 719 5.72 -25.41 15.95
CA PRO A 719 5.77 -24.30 14.99
C PRO A 719 6.38 -23.02 15.58
N GLY A 720 6.09 -22.73 16.85
CA GLY A 720 6.70 -21.60 17.56
C GLY A 720 8.20 -21.81 17.74
N LEU A 721 8.62 -23.03 18.12
CA LEU A 721 10.03 -23.36 18.28
C LEU A 721 10.85 -23.25 16.98
N PHE A 722 10.27 -23.66 15.84
CA PHE A 722 10.90 -23.47 14.54
C PHE A 722 10.95 -21.99 14.11
N ASN A 723 9.97 -21.19 14.53
CA ASN A 723 10.00 -19.74 14.33
C ASN A 723 11.12 -19.07 15.15
N GLU A 724 11.31 -19.47 16.41
CA GLU A 724 12.46 -19.04 17.24
C GLU A 724 13.80 -19.43 16.59
N ALA A 725 13.92 -20.69 16.14
CA ALA A 725 15.12 -21.19 15.47
C ALA A 725 15.45 -20.40 14.18
N LYS A 726 14.42 -20.02 13.39
CA LYS A 726 14.55 -19.21 12.17
C LYS A 726 15.04 -17.78 12.43
N HIS A 727 14.64 -17.17 13.54
CA HIS A 727 15.03 -15.80 13.88
C HIS A 727 16.42 -15.71 14.53
N HIS A 728 16.93 -16.82 15.07
CA HIS A 728 18.31 -16.91 15.58
C HIS A 728 19.33 -16.68 14.45
N LYS A 729 20.24 -15.72 14.63
CA LYS A 729 21.31 -15.44 13.67
C LYS A 729 22.50 -16.39 13.86
N GLY A 730 22.75 -17.23 12.85
CA GLY A 730 23.75 -18.29 12.91
C GLY A 730 23.14 -19.69 12.92
N SER A 731 23.86 -20.68 13.45
CA SER A 731 23.42 -22.07 13.39
C SER A 731 22.42 -22.39 14.49
N SER A 732 21.16 -22.65 14.12
CA SER A 732 20.16 -23.22 15.02
C SER A 732 20.16 -24.74 14.90
N PHE A 733 20.22 -25.44 16.04
CA PHE A 733 20.17 -26.91 16.08
C PHE A 733 18.98 -27.37 16.93
N VAL A 734 18.02 -28.04 16.28
CA VAL A 734 16.82 -28.56 16.92
C VAL A 734 16.85 -30.08 16.91
N GLU A 735 16.92 -30.68 18.09
CA GLU A 735 16.74 -32.13 18.30
C GLU A 735 15.25 -32.46 18.37
N ILE A 736 14.77 -33.25 17.41
CA ILE A 736 13.40 -33.74 17.34
C ILE A 736 13.41 -35.21 17.76
N LEU A 737 12.89 -35.50 18.96
CA LEU A 737 12.69 -36.87 19.42
C LEU A 737 11.51 -37.49 18.65
N GLN A 738 11.74 -38.61 17.98
CA GLN A 738 10.76 -39.28 17.14
C GLN A 738 10.92 -40.79 17.25
N ASN A 739 9.83 -41.52 17.52
CA ASN A 739 9.84 -42.98 17.48
C ASN A 739 9.85 -43.51 16.03
N CYS A 740 10.65 -44.54 15.75
CA CYS A 740 10.64 -45.22 14.45
C CYS A 740 9.56 -46.30 14.42
N ILE A 741 8.38 -46.01 13.84
CA ILE A 741 7.21 -46.91 13.83
C ILE A 741 7.45 -48.35 13.34
N VAL A 742 8.54 -48.61 12.59
CA VAL A 742 8.88 -49.93 12.04
C VAL A 742 9.88 -50.70 12.91
N TYR A 743 10.91 -50.01 13.42
CA TYR A 743 12.10 -50.68 14.01
C TYR A 743 12.42 -50.24 15.44
N ASN A 744 11.91 -49.09 15.90
CA ASN A 744 12.19 -48.56 17.24
C ASN A 744 11.00 -47.72 17.73
N LYS A 745 9.85 -48.40 17.86
CA LYS A 745 8.51 -47.78 17.93
C LYS A 745 8.13 -47.18 19.30
N ASP A 746 8.82 -47.60 20.36
CA ASP A 746 8.48 -47.25 21.76
C ASP A 746 9.67 -46.59 22.50
N VAL A 747 10.73 -46.18 21.80
CA VAL A 747 12.04 -45.84 22.42
C VAL A 747 12.02 -44.59 23.28
N PHE A 748 11.18 -43.61 22.95
CA PHE A 748 10.96 -42.42 23.76
C PHE A 748 9.59 -42.44 24.48
N ASP A 749 8.91 -43.59 24.61
CA ASP A 749 7.56 -43.64 25.22
C ASP A 749 7.53 -43.15 26.67
N ASP A 750 8.64 -43.27 27.40
CA ASP A 750 8.86 -42.64 28.70
C ASP A 750 8.67 -41.12 28.65
N VAL A 751 9.10 -40.48 27.55
CA VAL A 751 9.00 -39.03 27.30
C VAL A 751 7.74 -38.64 26.52
N VAL A 752 7.44 -39.23 25.36
CA VAL A 752 6.33 -38.81 24.47
C VAL A 752 4.94 -39.26 24.90
N ALA A 753 4.79 -40.29 25.74
CA ALA A 753 3.46 -40.78 26.08
C ALA A 753 2.68 -39.74 26.92
N LYS A 754 1.53 -39.30 26.40
CA LYS A 754 0.66 -38.28 27.04
C LYS A 754 0.26 -38.56 28.49
N LYS A 755 0.35 -39.82 28.94
CA LYS A 755 0.07 -40.23 30.34
C LYS A 755 1.22 -39.97 31.32
N THR A 756 2.46 -39.90 30.83
CA THR A 756 3.67 -39.72 31.63
C THR A 756 4.35 -38.38 31.38
N ALA A 757 4.11 -37.73 30.22
CA ALA A 757 4.78 -36.50 29.80
C ALA A 757 4.85 -35.38 30.85
N ALA A 758 3.81 -35.17 31.67
CA ALA A 758 3.85 -34.15 32.75
C ALA A 758 4.89 -34.46 33.85
N GLU A 759 5.17 -35.75 34.07
CA GLU A 759 6.12 -36.28 35.05
C GLU A 759 7.53 -36.49 34.46
N THR A 760 7.66 -36.50 33.13
CA THR A 760 8.88 -36.90 32.40
C THR A 760 9.42 -35.85 31.44
N GLN A 761 8.69 -34.75 31.20
CA GLN A 761 9.16 -33.59 30.45
C GLN A 761 9.22 -32.36 31.35
N ILE A 762 10.15 -31.45 31.04
CA ILE A 762 10.17 -30.09 31.59
C ILE A 762 10.27 -29.09 30.44
N HIS A 763 9.22 -28.30 30.24
CA HIS A 763 9.21 -27.25 29.21
C HIS A 763 9.90 -26.00 29.75
N VAL A 764 11.13 -25.76 29.28
CA VAL A 764 11.96 -24.67 29.77
C VAL A 764 11.63 -23.36 29.06
N ARG A 765 11.59 -22.26 29.83
CA ARG A 765 11.29 -20.90 29.36
C ARG A 765 12.17 -19.89 30.06
N HIS A 766 12.77 -18.98 29.32
CA HIS A 766 13.76 -18.07 29.88
C HIS A 766 13.17 -17.18 30.99
N GLY A 767 13.83 -17.15 32.14
CA GLY A 767 13.38 -16.40 33.32
C GLY A 767 12.32 -17.11 34.18
N GLU A 768 11.80 -18.28 33.77
CA GLU A 768 10.86 -19.07 34.58
C GLU A 768 11.60 -20.12 35.45
N PRO A 769 11.13 -20.43 36.67
CA PRO A 769 11.64 -21.54 37.47
C PRO A 769 11.49 -22.89 36.77
N LEU A 770 12.50 -23.77 36.91
CA LEU A 770 12.49 -25.11 36.33
C LEU A 770 11.55 -26.05 37.12
N LEU A 771 10.25 -25.92 36.87
CA LEU A 771 9.17 -26.72 37.46
C LEU A 771 8.55 -27.72 36.46
N TYR A 772 8.04 -28.83 36.97
CA TYR A 772 7.33 -29.88 36.24
C TYR A 772 6.45 -30.72 37.20
N GLY A 773 5.78 -31.75 36.67
CA GLY A 773 4.74 -32.51 37.38
C GLY A 773 3.33 -32.03 36.99
N ALA A 774 2.32 -32.85 37.22
CA ALA A 774 0.94 -32.56 36.81
C ALA A 774 0.36 -31.23 37.34
N ASN A 775 0.90 -30.69 38.44
CA ASN A 775 0.51 -29.43 39.06
C ASN A 775 1.72 -28.49 39.31
N ASN A 776 2.85 -28.69 38.60
CA ASN A 776 4.12 -28.01 38.84
C ASN A 776 4.70 -28.20 40.27
N GLU A 777 4.41 -29.33 40.90
CA GLU A 777 4.81 -29.65 42.27
C GLU A 777 6.26 -30.14 42.42
N LYS A 778 6.96 -30.40 41.31
CA LYS A 778 8.37 -30.81 41.27
C LYS A 778 9.22 -29.74 40.59
N GLY A 779 10.50 -29.69 40.94
CA GLY A 779 11.45 -28.81 40.28
C GLY A 779 12.88 -29.34 40.27
N LEU A 780 13.75 -28.61 39.59
CA LEU A 780 15.19 -28.92 39.50
C LEU A 780 16.00 -27.96 40.36
N ARG A 781 16.75 -28.52 41.32
CA ARG A 781 17.71 -27.78 42.16
C ARG A 781 19.14 -28.08 41.70
N LEU A 782 20.03 -27.08 41.73
CA LEU A 782 21.47 -27.32 41.55
C LEU A 782 22.09 -27.83 42.85
N ASN A 783 22.64 -29.04 42.85
CA ASN A 783 23.39 -29.57 43.98
C ASN A 783 24.84 -29.04 43.96
N PRO A 784 25.27 -28.21 44.93
CA PRO A 784 26.58 -27.56 44.90
C PRO A 784 27.75 -28.53 45.21
N LYS A 785 27.48 -29.76 45.66
CA LYS A 785 28.52 -30.76 45.94
C LYS A 785 28.86 -31.61 44.73
N THR A 786 27.85 -31.96 43.93
CA THR A 786 27.99 -32.79 42.72
C THR A 786 28.03 -31.98 41.43
N LEU A 787 27.64 -30.70 41.47
CA LEU A 787 27.46 -29.82 40.31
C LEU A 787 26.48 -30.41 39.28
N SER A 788 25.44 -31.10 39.77
CA SER A 788 24.38 -31.70 38.97
C SER A 788 23.02 -31.11 39.35
N LEU A 789 22.07 -31.17 38.41
CA LEU A 789 20.66 -30.93 38.74
C LEU A 789 20.10 -32.16 39.47
N GLU A 790 19.34 -31.94 40.52
CA GLU A 790 18.60 -32.97 41.26
C GLU A 790 17.10 -32.62 41.29
N CYS A 791 16.25 -33.63 41.14
CA CYS A 791 14.81 -33.46 41.17
C CYS A 791 14.34 -33.40 42.63
N VAL A 792 13.53 -32.39 42.95
CA VAL A 792 12.99 -32.13 44.29
C VAL A 792 11.49 -31.86 44.23
N THR A 793 10.75 -32.22 45.28
CA THR A 793 9.32 -31.88 45.44
C THR A 793 9.18 -30.61 46.27
N LEU A 794 8.35 -29.66 45.84
CA LEU A 794 8.06 -28.45 46.62
C LEU A 794 7.32 -28.81 47.92
N GLY A 795 7.81 -28.31 49.05
CA GLY A 795 7.25 -28.56 50.38
C GLY A 795 7.71 -29.83 51.08
N GLU A 796 8.45 -30.72 50.40
CA GLU A 796 9.14 -31.86 51.02
C GLU A 796 10.58 -31.45 51.42
N ASP A 797 11.13 -32.06 52.47
CA ASP A 797 12.51 -31.82 52.97
C ASP A 797 12.92 -30.33 53.17
N GLY A 798 11.94 -29.44 53.33
CA GLY A 798 12.15 -28.00 53.47
C GLY A 798 12.38 -27.24 52.16
N VAL A 799 12.20 -27.87 51.00
CA VAL A 799 12.39 -27.28 49.67
C VAL A 799 11.30 -26.24 49.37
N THR A 800 11.74 -25.04 49.00
CA THR A 800 10.88 -23.91 48.61
C THR A 800 11.06 -23.57 47.12
N LEU A 801 10.26 -22.63 46.61
CA LEU A 801 10.41 -22.14 45.23
C LEU A 801 11.75 -21.40 45.03
N GLU A 802 12.33 -20.82 46.09
CA GLU A 802 13.63 -20.13 46.04
C GLU A 802 14.82 -21.11 45.84
N ASP A 803 14.63 -22.39 46.16
CA ASP A 803 15.61 -23.45 45.96
C ASP A 803 15.61 -24.01 44.51
N ILE A 804 14.62 -23.64 43.69
CA ILE A 804 14.48 -24.12 42.31
C ILE A 804 15.30 -23.24 41.36
N GLN A 805 16.08 -23.90 40.51
CA GLN A 805 16.90 -23.23 39.52
C GLN A 805 16.01 -22.55 38.46
N VAL A 806 16.25 -21.27 38.18
CA VAL A 806 15.60 -20.53 37.07
C VAL A 806 16.29 -20.86 35.75
N HIS A 807 15.52 -21.02 34.68
CA HIS A 807 16.07 -21.28 33.34
C HIS A 807 16.67 -20.02 32.72
N ASP A 808 17.93 -20.14 32.34
CA ASP A 808 18.68 -19.12 31.62
C ASP A 808 19.20 -19.72 30.32
N GLU A 809 18.52 -19.44 29.20
CA GLU A 809 18.94 -19.92 27.89
C GLU A 809 20.26 -19.28 27.43
N THR A 810 20.74 -18.20 28.06
CA THR A 810 22.04 -17.61 27.74
C THR A 810 23.20 -18.33 28.43
N ASN A 811 22.92 -19.25 29.37
CA ASN A 811 23.91 -19.91 30.20
C ASN A 811 24.32 -21.29 29.65
N PRO A 812 25.50 -21.43 29.02
CA PRO A 812 25.94 -22.69 28.40
C PRO A 812 26.19 -23.81 29.41
N THR A 813 26.50 -23.48 30.67
CA THR A 813 26.70 -24.49 31.73
C THR A 813 25.37 -25.10 32.17
N LEU A 814 24.35 -24.27 32.40
CA LEU A 814 23.00 -24.75 32.70
C LEU A 814 22.39 -25.51 31.51
N ALA A 815 22.55 -24.98 30.30
CA ALA A 815 22.14 -25.65 29.07
C ALA A 815 22.76 -27.04 28.92
N LEU A 816 24.05 -27.21 29.26
CA LEU A 816 24.71 -28.52 29.22
C LEU A 816 24.18 -29.49 30.29
N LEU A 817 23.81 -29.00 31.48
CA LEU A 817 23.17 -29.84 32.51
C LEU A 817 21.77 -30.28 32.06
N LEU A 818 20.96 -29.37 31.51
CA LEU A 818 19.62 -29.65 30.99
C LEU A 818 19.64 -30.58 29.76
N ALA A 819 20.59 -30.39 28.85
CA ALA A 819 20.73 -31.21 27.65
C ALA A 819 21.04 -32.69 27.96
N ASN A 820 21.74 -32.94 29.07
CA ASN A 820 22.12 -34.27 29.57
C ASN A 820 21.14 -34.87 30.59
N LEU A 821 20.10 -34.12 30.99
CA LEU A 821 19.10 -34.61 31.93
C LEU A 821 18.20 -35.63 31.23
N HIS A 822 18.21 -36.88 31.72
CA HIS A 822 17.43 -37.97 31.13
C HIS A 822 15.94 -37.80 31.47
N LEU A 823 15.60 -37.75 32.75
CA LEU A 823 14.23 -37.53 33.24
C LEU A 823 14.26 -36.54 34.43
N PRO A 824 13.46 -35.45 34.40
CA PRO A 824 12.64 -35.02 33.27
C PRO A 824 13.51 -34.57 32.08
N THR A 825 13.08 -34.86 30.85
CA THR A 825 13.75 -34.38 29.64
C THR A 825 13.42 -32.91 29.40
N ALA A 826 14.44 -32.06 29.27
CA ALA A 826 14.24 -30.64 28.93
C ALA A 826 13.74 -30.45 27.49
N MET A 827 12.68 -29.65 27.32
CA MET A 827 12.00 -29.34 26.05
C MET A 827 11.90 -27.82 25.86
N GLY A 828 12.00 -27.33 24.63
CA GLY A 828 12.02 -25.90 24.30
C GLY A 828 13.42 -25.41 23.93
N VAL A 829 13.66 -24.09 24.07
CA VAL A 829 14.97 -23.46 23.83
C VAL A 829 15.83 -23.63 25.08
N ILE A 830 16.85 -24.48 24.98
CA ILE A 830 17.75 -24.83 26.09
C ILE A 830 18.98 -23.92 26.08
N LEU A 831 19.44 -23.50 24.91
CA LEU A 831 20.52 -22.52 24.72
C LEU A 831 20.13 -21.52 23.62
N ARG A 832 20.33 -20.23 23.88
CA ARG A 832 20.38 -19.13 22.90
C ARG A 832 21.47 -18.14 23.34
N THR A 833 22.48 -17.95 22.50
CA THR A 833 23.59 -17.03 22.75
C THR A 833 23.93 -16.26 21.48
N GLU A 834 24.16 -14.96 21.61
CA GLU A 834 24.50 -14.13 20.45
C GLU A 834 25.99 -14.24 20.11
N ARG A 835 26.26 -14.51 18.83
CA ARG A 835 27.59 -14.51 18.22
C ARG A 835 27.42 -14.20 16.75
N ALA A 836 28.29 -13.37 16.18
CA ALA A 836 28.24 -13.08 14.74
C ALA A 836 28.21 -14.36 13.91
N ALA A 837 27.38 -14.40 12.87
CA ALA A 837 27.33 -15.54 11.96
C ALA A 837 28.63 -15.58 11.12
N PHE A 838 29.14 -16.76 10.79
CA PHE A 838 30.36 -16.84 9.97
C PHE A 838 30.11 -16.45 8.53
N ASP A 839 28.94 -16.71 7.95
CA ASP A 839 28.62 -16.25 6.59
C ASP A 839 28.43 -14.73 6.53
N GLU A 840 27.84 -14.10 7.55
CA GLU A 840 27.86 -12.64 7.73
C GLU A 840 29.30 -12.14 7.92
N SER A 841 30.10 -12.76 8.79
CA SER A 841 31.53 -12.44 8.97
C SER A 841 32.38 -12.77 7.72
N TYR A 842 31.89 -13.64 6.84
CA TYR A 842 32.44 -13.97 5.53
C TYR A 842 31.87 -13.06 4.43
N TRP A 843 30.79 -12.33 4.70
CA TRP A 843 30.15 -11.26 3.92
C TRP A 843 30.18 -9.85 4.59
N SER A 844 31.14 -9.59 5.51
CA SER A 844 31.51 -8.27 6.10
C SER A 844 32.94 -7.72 5.79
N ILE A 845 33.88 -8.49 5.20
CA ILE A 845 35.26 -8.05 4.83
C ILE A 845 35.80 -8.17 3.34
N ARG A 846 35.04 -8.61 2.30
CA ARG A 846 35.47 -8.79 0.84
C ARG A 846 34.50 -8.29 -0.28
N THR A 847 34.85 -7.31 -1.10
CA THR A 847 33.93 -6.71 -2.09
C THR A 847 33.46 -7.65 -3.19
N HIS A 848 32.21 -7.47 -3.65
CA HIS A 848 31.57 -8.21 -4.74
C HIS A 848 32.06 -7.80 -6.16
N GLU A 849 33.27 -7.22 -6.28
CA GLU A 849 33.89 -6.78 -7.54
C GLU A 849 34.47 -7.96 -8.35
N ARG A 850 33.65 -8.97 -8.68
CA ARG A 850 34.14 -10.19 -9.34
C ARG A 850 34.41 -10.01 -10.84
N ARG A 851 33.75 -9.07 -11.52
CA ARG A 851 33.86 -8.89 -12.98
C ARG A 851 35.15 -8.19 -13.43
N GLN A 852 35.61 -7.14 -12.74
CA GLN A 852 36.85 -6.42 -13.10
C GLN A 852 38.13 -7.28 -12.96
N LYS A 853 38.15 -8.27 -12.05
CA LYS A 853 39.39 -9.00 -11.69
C LYS A 853 39.86 -10.03 -12.70
N VAL A 854 38.97 -10.61 -13.52
CA VAL A 854 39.36 -11.69 -14.45
C VAL A 854 40.26 -11.17 -15.57
N GLU A 855 39.94 -10.02 -16.14
CA GLU A 855 40.73 -9.45 -17.24
C GLU A 855 42.12 -8.98 -16.81
N GLN A 856 42.26 -8.45 -15.58
CA GLN A 856 43.58 -8.16 -14.99
C GLN A 856 44.36 -9.42 -14.61
N LEU A 857 43.72 -10.46 -14.06
CA LEU A 857 44.38 -11.72 -13.71
C LEU A 857 44.95 -12.44 -14.94
N LEU A 858 44.20 -12.43 -16.06
CA LEU A 858 44.65 -12.97 -17.34
C LEU A 858 45.86 -12.23 -17.93
N ARG A 859 46.06 -10.96 -17.55
CA ARG A 859 47.19 -10.11 -18.00
C ARG A 859 48.40 -10.12 -17.06
N THR A 860 48.27 -10.56 -15.80
CA THR A 860 49.29 -10.37 -14.75
C THR A 860 49.76 -11.64 -14.03
N GLY A 861 48.99 -12.74 -14.09
CA GLY A 861 49.46 -14.08 -13.71
C GLY A 861 49.63 -14.40 -12.20
N ASN A 862 49.41 -13.45 -11.28
CA ASN A 862 49.56 -13.68 -9.83
C ASN A 862 48.21 -13.63 -9.08
N MET A 863 47.94 -14.65 -8.26
CA MET A 863 46.61 -14.92 -7.69
C MET A 863 46.37 -14.42 -6.25
N LEU A 864 47.35 -13.81 -5.58
CA LEU A 864 47.29 -13.56 -4.13
C LEU A 864 47.69 -12.14 -3.74
N ASP A 865 46.72 -11.23 -3.69
CA ASP A 865 46.63 -10.27 -2.59
C ASP A 865 45.16 -10.04 -2.21
N HIS A 866 44.87 -10.05 -0.92
CA HIS A 866 43.53 -10.17 -0.36
C HIS A 866 43.42 -9.43 0.99
N SER A 867 43.42 -8.10 0.95
CA SER A 867 43.10 -7.29 2.13
C SER A 867 42.07 -6.20 1.84
N ARG A 868 40.94 -6.32 2.57
CA ARG A 868 39.87 -5.33 2.79
C ARG A 868 38.96 -5.01 1.61
N ARG A 869 37.67 -5.34 1.78
CA ARG A 869 36.58 -4.34 1.83
C ARG A 869 35.23 -4.98 2.00
N ARG A 870 34.38 -4.37 2.81
CA ARG A 870 32.92 -4.43 2.84
C ARG A 870 32.50 -3.41 3.91
N LEU A 871 31.24 -3.18 4.22
CA LEU A 871 29.97 -3.84 3.88
C LEU A 871 29.00 -2.71 3.42
N LEU A 872 27.72 -3.03 3.24
CA LEU A 872 26.56 -2.13 3.25
C LEU A 872 26.32 -1.23 2.01
N ALA A 873 25.20 -1.51 1.34
CA ALA A 873 24.15 -0.50 1.15
C ALA A 873 23.25 -0.50 2.42
N PRO A 874 22.41 0.53 2.67
CA PRO A 874 21.05 0.48 2.11
C PRO A 874 20.42 1.85 1.71
N LEU A 875 19.17 1.77 1.26
CA LEU A 875 18.21 2.83 0.91
C LEU A 875 17.48 3.40 2.16
N GLU A 876 16.87 4.58 2.04
CA GLU A 876 15.67 5.09 2.74
C GLU A 876 15.25 6.42 2.03
N HIS A 877 13.99 6.75 1.69
CA HIS A 877 12.70 6.88 2.42
C HIS A 877 12.56 8.13 3.31
N VAL A 878 11.41 8.83 3.18
CA VAL A 878 11.01 10.02 3.97
C VAL A 878 9.70 9.71 4.72
N SER A 879 9.52 10.26 5.93
CA SER A 879 8.44 9.92 6.86
C SER A 879 7.51 11.09 7.21
N LEU A 880 6.30 10.76 7.68
CA LEU A 880 5.41 11.67 8.41
C LEU A 880 5.86 11.75 9.89
N ALA A 881 6.16 12.95 10.37
CA ALA A 881 6.77 13.19 11.68
C ALA A 881 5.79 13.02 12.85
N GLY A 882 6.22 12.39 13.95
CA GLY A 882 5.38 12.10 15.11
C GLY A 882 5.34 13.22 16.16
N LYS A 883 4.43 13.14 17.14
CA LYS A 883 4.37 14.09 18.28
C LYS A 883 5.73 14.27 19.01
N HIS A 884 6.60 13.25 19.00
CA HIS A 884 7.94 13.34 19.58
C HIS A 884 8.91 14.19 18.74
N ASP A 885 8.78 14.19 17.41
CA ASP A 885 9.56 15.05 16.52
C ASP A 885 9.19 16.53 16.70
N ILE A 886 7.92 16.83 16.94
CA ILE A 886 7.44 18.19 17.23
C ILE A 886 8.05 18.70 18.56
N ILE A 887 8.05 17.87 19.60
CA ILE A 887 8.67 18.19 20.90
C ILE A 887 10.18 18.39 20.75
N ALA A 888 10.85 17.50 20.01
CA ALA A 888 12.28 17.60 19.74
C ALA A 888 12.61 18.87 18.97
N GLY A 889 11.88 19.17 17.87
CA GLY A 889 12.07 20.36 17.05
C GLY A 889 11.93 21.65 17.85
N SER A 890 10.88 21.77 18.68
CA SER A 890 10.69 22.95 19.53
C SER A 890 11.79 23.10 20.59
N LEU A 891 12.25 22.00 21.21
CA LEU A 891 13.34 22.06 22.19
C LEU A 891 14.70 22.36 21.54
N ILE A 892 14.95 21.86 20.33
CA ILE A 892 16.13 22.19 19.53
C ILE A 892 16.10 23.70 19.20
N GLN A 893 14.95 24.23 18.79
CA GLN A 893 14.78 25.66 18.54
C GLN A 893 15.02 26.51 19.80
N ASP A 894 14.45 26.13 20.95
CA ASP A 894 14.68 26.82 22.24
C ASP A 894 16.18 26.84 22.61
N ILE A 895 16.89 25.72 22.44
CA ILE A 895 18.33 25.61 22.71
C ILE A 895 19.15 26.48 21.76
N LEU A 896 18.94 26.33 20.44
CA LEU A 896 19.73 27.05 19.43
C LEU A 896 19.44 28.56 19.42
N SER A 897 18.26 29.00 19.88
CA SER A 897 17.92 30.42 20.07
C SER A 897 18.39 31.00 21.42
N GLY A 898 19.01 30.17 22.28
CA GLY A 898 19.59 30.62 23.55
C GLY A 898 18.62 30.79 24.71
N HIS A 899 17.41 30.22 24.65
CA HIS A 899 16.48 30.19 25.80
C HIS A 899 17.02 29.33 26.96
N TYR A 900 17.91 28.38 26.66
CA TYR A 900 18.64 27.60 27.66
C TYR A 900 20.15 27.81 27.50
N ARG A 901 20.85 28.00 28.62
CA ARG A 901 22.31 28.14 28.64
C ARG A 901 22.99 26.77 28.64
N VAL A 902 24.25 26.72 28.19
CA VAL A 902 25.07 25.50 28.30
C VAL A 902 25.14 25.04 29.76
N ALA A 903 24.98 23.73 29.97
CA ALA A 903 24.79 23.03 31.24
C ALA A 903 23.53 23.38 32.05
N GLU A 904 22.62 24.22 31.54
CA GLU A 904 21.30 24.45 32.13
C GLU A 904 20.43 23.19 32.00
N ARG A 905 19.54 22.96 32.98
CA ARG A 905 18.69 21.78 33.04
C ARG A 905 17.39 22.05 32.29
N LEU A 906 17.07 21.19 31.32
CA LEU A 906 15.80 21.23 30.60
C LEU A 906 14.62 20.87 31.53
N PRO A 907 13.38 21.33 31.24
CA PRO A 907 12.21 21.04 32.08
C PRO A 907 11.98 19.53 32.26
N SER A 908 11.28 19.13 33.33
CA SER A 908 11.11 17.69 33.61
C SER A 908 10.18 17.03 32.59
N GLU A 909 10.24 15.70 32.47
CA GLU A 909 9.34 14.93 31.59
C GLU A 909 7.85 15.27 31.81
N ARG A 910 7.48 15.60 33.05
CA ARG A 910 6.11 16.00 33.42
C ARG A 910 5.76 17.38 32.88
N ASP A 911 6.69 18.31 32.93
CA ASP A 911 6.47 19.71 32.54
C ASP A 911 6.47 19.84 31.00
N LEU A 912 7.33 19.07 30.31
CA LEU A 912 7.32 18.95 28.86
C LEU A 912 6.06 18.24 28.34
N ALA A 913 5.63 17.17 29.00
CA ALA A 913 4.37 16.49 28.68
C ALA A 913 3.17 17.44 28.78
N ALA A 914 3.17 18.33 29.79
CA ALA A 914 2.14 19.36 29.95
C ALA A 914 2.28 20.51 28.94
N ARG A 915 3.51 20.96 28.61
CA ARG A 915 3.77 22.05 27.64
C ARG A 915 3.30 21.70 26.22
N PHE A 916 3.45 20.44 25.82
CA PHE A 916 3.21 20.00 24.44
C PHE A 916 1.97 19.09 24.26
N ASP A 917 1.11 19.00 25.28
CA ASP A 917 -0.05 18.08 25.31
C ASP A 917 0.31 16.66 24.82
N ALA A 918 1.29 16.07 25.47
CA ALA A 918 1.91 14.82 25.02
C ALA A 918 2.07 13.82 26.15
N ASN A 919 2.00 12.53 25.84
CA ASN A 919 2.33 11.50 26.80
C ASN A 919 3.85 11.50 27.09
N ARG A 920 4.26 10.99 28.27
CA ARG A 920 5.68 10.98 28.67
C ARG A 920 6.57 10.10 27.78
N GLY A 921 6.01 9.15 27.03
CA GLY A 921 6.75 8.35 26.04
C GLY A 921 7.25 9.21 24.89
N ALA A 922 6.37 10.03 24.30
CA ALA A 922 6.74 10.97 23.24
C ALA A 922 7.80 11.99 23.70
N VAL A 923 7.72 12.45 24.95
CA VAL A 923 8.75 13.31 25.54
C VAL A 923 10.09 12.57 25.65
N ARG A 924 10.12 11.30 26.09
CA ARG A 924 11.37 10.53 26.20
C ARG A 924 12.06 10.31 24.85
N GLU A 925 11.31 9.99 23.80
CA GLU A 925 11.89 9.86 22.46
C GLU A 925 12.40 11.21 21.93
N ALA A 926 11.72 12.32 22.24
CA ALA A 926 12.23 13.65 21.94
C ALA A 926 13.57 13.96 22.66
N MET A 927 13.68 13.59 23.94
CA MET A 927 14.92 13.75 24.73
C MET A 927 16.07 12.90 24.18
N LYS A 928 15.82 11.67 23.73
CA LYS A 928 16.82 10.85 23.03
C LYS A 928 17.27 11.49 21.71
N LYS A 929 16.36 12.11 20.95
CA LYS A 929 16.71 12.79 19.69
C LYS A 929 17.64 13.99 19.93
N LEU A 930 17.37 14.78 20.98
CA LEU A 930 18.25 15.85 21.45
C LEU A 930 19.65 15.36 21.87
N GLU A 931 19.73 14.17 22.46
CA GLU A 931 20.99 13.51 22.85
C GLU A 931 21.75 12.94 21.65
N GLN A 932 21.06 12.33 20.68
CA GLN A 932 21.64 11.82 19.43
C GLN A 932 22.25 12.94 18.57
N ILE A 933 21.56 14.08 18.46
CA ILE A 933 22.08 15.28 17.77
C ILE A 933 23.19 15.94 18.60
N GLY A 934 23.32 15.60 19.89
CA GLY A 934 24.38 16.08 20.77
C GLY A 934 24.12 17.45 21.42
N LEU A 935 22.90 17.98 21.30
CA LEU A 935 22.46 19.25 21.91
C LEU A 935 22.05 19.13 23.38
N ALA A 936 21.77 17.92 23.86
CA ALA A 936 21.54 17.64 25.27
C ALA A 936 22.31 16.39 25.75
N GLU A 937 22.44 16.26 27.06
CA GLU A 937 22.94 15.07 27.75
C GLU A 937 21.85 14.61 28.73
N VAL A 938 21.40 13.35 28.64
CA VAL A 938 20.33 12.80 29.48
C VAL A 938 20.95 12.09 30.69
N GLN A 939 20.64 12.59 31.89
CA GLN A 939 21.16 12.05 33.15
C GLN A 939 20.01 11.56 34.05
N PRO A 940 20.29 10.68 35.05
CA PRO A 940 19.30 10.30 36.05
C PRO A 940 18.71 11.51 36.78
N GLY A 941 17.46 11.85 36.45
CA GLY A 941 16.74 13.01 36.97
C GLY A 941 16.43 14.13 35.96
N GLY A 942 16.97 14.07 34.73
CA GLY A 942 16.64 15.00 33.65
C GLY A 942 17.83 15.30 32.73
N ALA A 943 17.62 16.11 31.70
CA ALA A 943 18.67 16.44 30.73
C ALA A 943 19.28 17.84 30.96
N ARG A 944 20.51 18.03 30.46
CA ARG A 944 21.20 19.33 30.42
C ARG A 944 21.64 19.67 29.00
N VAL A 945 21.68 20.98 28.69
CA VAL A 945 22.07 21.48 27.37
C VAL A 945 23.57 21.42 27.16
N LYS A 946 24.01 20.93 26.00
CA LYS A 946 25.42 20.88 25.57
C LYS A 946 25.77 22.08 24.68
N LYS A 947 27.05 22.22 24.30
CA LYS A 947 27.44 23.21 23.28
C LYS A 947 27.07 22.70 21.90
N THR A 948 26.65 23.61 21.01
CA THR A 948 26.43 23.31 19.58
C THR A 948 27.69 22.84 18.86
N GLU A 949 28.88 23.22 19.35
CA GLU A 949 30.18 22.73 18.86
C GLU A 949 30.38 21.21 19.09
N ASP A 950 29.68 20.61 20.06
CA ASP A 950 29.75 19.19 20.40
C ASP A 950 28.62 18.36 19.73
N ALA A 951 27.89 18.94 18.78
CA ALA A 951 26.74 18.35 18.09
C ALA A 951 27.13 17.61 16.80
N SER A 952 26.26 16.75 16.29
CA SER A 952 26.44 16.11 14.97
C SER A 952 26.20 17.11 13.83
N LEU A 953 26.60 16.74 12.60
CA LEU A 953 26.32 17.54 11.40
C LEU A 953 24.82 17.75 11.16
N ASP A 954 23.95 16.91 11.75
CA ASP A 954 22.50 17.03 11.65
C ASP A 954 21.94 18.31 12.29
N VAL A 955 22.72 18.95 13.17
CA VAL A 955 22.38 20.26 13.73
C VAL A 955 22.32 21.37 12.67
N ILE A 956 22.96 21.17 11.52
CA ILE A 956 23.03 22.18 10.44
C ILE A 956 21.64 22.48 9.87
N GLY A 957 20.79 21.47 9.67
CA GLY A 957 19.43 21.70 9.18
C GLY A 957 18.61 22.54 10.17
N HIS A 958 18.80 22.30 11.47
CA HIS A 958 18.14 23.07 12.53
C HIS A 958 18.69 24.50 12.71
N LEU A 959 19.99 24.73 12.43
CA LEU A 959 20.58 26.07 12.41
C LEU A 959 20.10 26.89 11.20
N LEU A 960 19.88 26.24 10.05
CA LEU A 960 19.31 26.90 8.88
C LEU A 960 17.82 27.25 9.07
N ALA A 961 17.06 26.43 9.81
CA ALA A 961 15.66 26.69 10.12
C ALA A 961 15.41 27.81 11.17
N GLN A 962 16.41 28.62 11.55
CA GLN A 962 16.28 29.67 12.56
C GLN A 962 15.68 30.98 12.00
N GLY A 963 14.39 30.94 11.64
CA GLY A 963 13.61 32.10 11.19
C GLY A 963 13.13 31.97 9.74
N ASP A 964 12.47 33.00 9.24
CA ASP A 964 11.81 32.98 7.91
C ASP A 964 12.80 32.86 6.74
N LEU A 965 14.07 33.23 6.97
CA LEU A 965 15.19 33.04 6.04
C LEU A 965 16.45 32.59 6.83
N PRO A 966 17.18 31.56 6.38
CA PRO A 966 18.44 31.13 7.00
C PRO A 966 19.51 32.23 6.99
N ASP A 967 20.44 32.21 7.95
CA ASP A 967 21.58 33.15 8.00
C ASP A 967 22.42 33.02 6.72
N PRO A 968 22.51 34.07 5.86
CA PRO A 968 23.30 34.03 4.64
C PRO A 968 24.78 33.73 4.90
N ARG A 969 25.33 34.08 6.08
CA ARG A 969 26.73 33.77 6.44
C ARG A 969 26.95 32.29 6.68
N LEU A 970 25.99 31.60 7.31
CA LEU A 970 26.05 30.17 7.54
C LEU A 970 25.90 29.40 6.21
N VAL A 971 24.96 29.83 5.37
CA VAL A 971 24.78 29.25 4.03
C VAL A 971 26.02 29.44 3.15
N ASP A 972 26.63 30.63 3.16
CA ASP A 972 27.88 30.92 2.45
C ASP A 972 29.01 29.97 2.90
N GLN A 973 29.21 29.80 4.21
CA GLN A 973 30.20 28.86 4.77
C GLN A 973 29.94 27.41 4.38
N ILE A 974 28.68 26.96 4.39
CA ILE A 974 28.31 25.59 4.00
C ILE A 974 28.53 25.38 2.49
N LEU A 975 28.17 26.35 1.66
CA LEU A 975 28.44 26.31 0.22
C LEU A 975 29.94 26.28 -0.06
N MET A 976 30.78 27.01 0.68
CA MET A 976 32.24 26.91 0.56
C MET A 976 32.77 25.50 0.88
N VAL A 977 32.22 24.82 1.89
CA VAL A 977 32.59 23.43 2.23
C VAL A 977 32.16 22.48 1.11
N ILE A 978 30.90 22.55 0.67
CA ILE A 978 30.36 21.76 -0.46
C ILE A 978 31.22 21.97 -1.72
N ASN A 979 31.49 23.21 -2.10
CA ASN A 979 32.28 23.56 -3.29
C ASN A 979 33.70 22.97 -3.24
N SER A 980 34.31 22.98 -2.06
CA SER A 980 35.63 22.37 -1.83
C SER A 980 35.58 20.84 -1.98
N MET A 981 34.53 20.21 -1.48
CA MET A 981 34.33 18.76 -1.57
C MET A 981 34.02 18.31 -3.01
N VAL A 982 33.14 19.00 -3.73
CA VAL A 982 32.86 18.73 -5.15
C VAL A 982 34.11 18.89 -6.00
N SER A 983 34.93 19.93 -5.74
CA SER A 983 36.20 20.13 -6.44
C SER A 983 37.18 18.97 -6.20
N MET A 984 37.30 18.49 -4.96
CA MET A 984 38.13 17.32 -4.63
C MET A 984 37.58 16.02 -5.25
N ALA A 985 36.26 15.85 -5.26
CA ALA A 985 35.60 14.72 -5.94
C ALA A 985 35.88 14.71 -7.44
N ALA A 986 35.80 15.86 -8.10
CA ALA A 986 36.02 16.01 -9.53
C ALA A 986 37.48 15.70 -9.93
N GLN A 987 38.46 16.10 -9.12
CA GLN A 987 39.87 15.73 -9.32
C GLN A 987 40.10 14.22 -9.18
N GLN A 988 39.56 13.60 -8.12
CA GLN A 988 39.72 12.16 -7.87
C GLN A 988 38.97 11.32 -8.91
N THR A 989 37.83 11.79 -9.39
CA THR A 989 37.08 11.15 -10.48
C THR A 989 37.90 11.04 -11.75
N LEU A 990 38.61 12.09 -12.16
CA LEU A 990 39.45 12.02 -13.37
C LEU A 990 40.63 11.04 -13.24
N GLU A 991 41.18 10.89 -12.03
CA GLU A 991 42.27 9.95 -11.73
C GLU A 991 41.80 8.48 -11.68
N LEU A 992 40.55 8.24 -11.28
CA LEU A 992 40.06 6.90 -10.91
C LEU A 992 38.98 6.32 -11.83
N ALA A 993 38.20 7.16 -12.52
CA ALA A 993 37.09 6.71 -13.35
C ALA A 993 37.56 6.09 -14.68
N SER A 994 36.87 5.03 -15.09
CA SER A 994 36.99 4.40 -16.41
C SER A 994 36.50 5.31 -17.55
N ASP A 995 36.83 4.98 -18.80
CA ASP A 995 36.37 5.76 -19.95
C ASP A 995 34.85 5.69 -20.13
N ASP A 996 34.21 4.59 -19.70
CA ASP A 996 32.74 4.45 -19.68
C ASP A 996 32.11 5.37 -18.62
N GLU A 997 32.70 5.47 -17.42
CA GLU A 997 32.24 6.39 -16.37
C GLU A 997 32.45 7.86 -16.77
N ILE A 998 33.59 8.20 -17.40
CA ILE A 998 33.81 9.54 -17.98
C ILE A 998 32.79 9.83 -19.09
N THR A 999 32.44 8.83 -19.92
CA THR A 999 31.40 8.99 -20.95
C THR A 999 30.03 9.22 -20.33
N ALA A 1000 29.64 8.45 -19.30
CA ALA A 1000 28.38 8.65 -18.58
C ALA A 1000 28.30 10.03 -17.90
N ILE A 1001 29.39 10.50 -17.29
CA ILE A 1001 29.47 11.85 -16.72
C ILE A 1001 29.30 12.92 -17.82
N ARG A 1002 29.87 12.73 -19.01
CA ARG A 1002 29.73 13.67 -20.14
C ARG A 1002 28.31 13.75 -20.68
N GLU A 1003 27.56 12.65 -20.68
CA GLU A 1003 26.12 12.68 -21.01
C GLU A 1003 25.33 13.60 -20.05
N LEU A 1004 25.64 13.57 -18.75
CA LEU A 1004 25.02 14.45 -17.74
C LEU A 1004 25.39 15.94 -17.89
N VAL A 1005 26.45 16.27 -18.64
CA VAL A 1005 26.81 17.68 -18.93
C VAL A 1005 25.98 18.24 -20.10
N LYS A 1006 25.48 17.40 -21.02
CA LYS A 1006 24.79 17.86 -22.24
C LYS A 1006 23.54 18.73 -22.03
N PRO A 1007 22.64 18.47 -21.06
CA PRO A 1007 21.49 19.33 -20.80
C PRO A 1007 21.91 20.77 -20.47
N LEU A 1008 23.03 20.95 -19.77
CA LEU A 1008 23.60 22.26 -19.42
C LEU A 1008 24.28 22.96 -20.62
N ILE A 1009 24.52 22.26 -21.74
CA ILE A 1009 25.15 22.81 -22.95
C ILE A 1009 24.10 23.27 -23.98
N HIS A 1010 23.05 22.48 -24.19
CA HIS A 1010 22.19 22.63 -25.36
C HIS A 1010 20.88 23.37 -25.05
N ASP A 1011 20.26 23.11 -23.91
CA ASP A 1011 18.90 23.58 -23.63
C ASP A 1011 18.89 24.88 -22.81
N GLU A 1012 17.91 25.75 -23.07
CA GLU A 1012 17.55 26.79 -22.10
C GLU A 1012 16.69 26.15 -21.00
N LEU A 1013 17.35 25.38 -20.14
CA LEU A 1013 16.67 24.66 -19.06
C LEU A 1013 15.90 25.64 -18.16
N GLY A 1014 14.64 25.28 -17.89
CA GLY A 1014 13.87 25.87 -16.82
C GLY A 1014 14.55 25.68 -15.46
N LYS A 1015 14.22 26.54 -14.51
CA LYS A 1015 14.89 26.66 -13.21
C LYS A 1015 15.03 25.34 -12.43
N GLU A 1016 13.99 24.52 -12.45
CA GLU A 1016 13.94 23.22 -11.77
C GLU A 1016 14.80 22.18 -12.50
N ALA A 1017 14.62 22.03 -13.82
CA ALA A 1017 15.42 21.13 -14.65
C ALA A 1017 16.92 21.46 -14.62
N HIS A 1018 17.28 22.75 -14.61
CA HIS A 1018 18.66 23.20 -14.46
C HIS A 1018 19.22 22.88 -13.06
N THR A 1019 18.39 22.90 -12.02
CA THR A 1019 18.79 22.54 -10.66
C THR A 1019 18.99 21.03 -10.54
N LEU A 1020 18.09 20.23 -11.11
CA LEU A 1020 18.19 18.75 -11.15
C LEU A 1020 19.44 18.29 -11.91
N ALA A 1021 19.66 18.76 -13.14
CA ALA A 1021 20.82 18.39 -13.96
C ALA A 1021 22.16 18.72 -13.25
N ARG A 1022 22.22 19.82 -12.50
CA ARG A 1022 23.38 20.17 -11.67
C ARG A 1022 23.56 19.26 -10.46
N PHE A 1023 22.47 18.80 -9.84
CA PHE A 1023 22.52 17.86 -8.72
C PHE A 1023 23.01 16.48 -9.18
N GLU A 1024 22.44 15.93 -10.27
CA GLU A 1024 22.84 14.65 -10.87
C GLU A 1024 24.32 14.65 -11.29
N LEU A 1025 24.76 15.73 -11.95
CA LEU A 1025 26.17 15.90 -12.33
C LEU A 1025 27.08 15.85 -11.09
N MET A 1026 26.73 16.60 -10.04
CA MET A 1026 27.49 16.66 -8.79
C MET A 1026 27.51 15.32 -8.05
N GLU A 1027 26.37 14.61 -7.99
CA GLU A 1027 26.27 13.26 -7.39
C GLU A 1027 27.09 12.24 -8.17
N SER A 1028 27.13 12.34 -9.50
CA SER A 1028 27.94 11.47 -10.35
C SER A 1028 29.45 11.62 -10.08
N PHE A 1029 29.94 12.86 -9.96
CA PHE A 1029 31.33 13.12 -9.55
C PHE A 1029 31.61 12.70 -8.10
N MET A 1030 30.69 12.97 -7.16
CA MET A 1030 30.80 12.46 -5.79
C MET A 1030 30.91 10.93 -5.80
N SER A 1031 30.15 10.26 -6.66
CA SER A 1031 30.10 8.81 -6.75
C SER A 1031 31.36 8.19 -7.38
N ALA A 1032 31.82 8.75 -8.50
CA ALA A 1032 33.02 8.29 -9.20
C ALA A 1032 34.33 8.62 -8.46
N SER A 1033 34.33 9.58 -7.54
CA SER A 1033 35.52 9.95 -6.73
C SER A 1033 36.10 8.83 -5.86
N CYS A 1034 35.33 7.75 -5.61
CA CYS A 1034 35.68 6.64 -4.72
C CYS A 1034 36.06 7.02 -3.26
N ASN A 1035 35.82 8.27 -2.85
CA ASN A 1035 36.24 8.82 -1.56
C ASN A 1035 35.13 8.71 -0.51
N LEU A 1036 35.10 7.60 0.24
CA LEU A 1036 34.01 7.30 1.18
C LEU A 1036 33.79 8.37 2.27
N PRO A 1037 34.81 8.89 3.00
CA PRO A 1037 34.62 9.97 3.97
C PRO A 1037 34.00 11.22 3.35
N LEU A 1038 34.45 11.60 2.15
CA LEU A 1038 33.90 12.73 1.41
C LEU A 1038 32.44 12.50 1.01
N ARG A 1039 32.08 11.31 0.51
CA ARG A 1039 30.69 10.95 0.17
C ARG A 1039 29.76 10.96 1.38
N LEU A 1040 30.22 10.46 2.54
CA LEU A 1040 29.42 10.46 3.78
C LEU A 1040 29.15 11.89 4.26
N ILE A 1041 30.19 12.72 4.37
CA ILE A 1041 30.04 14.12 4.80
C ILE A 1041 29.19 14.91 3.79
N ALA A 1042 29.37 14.68 2.49
CA ALA A 1042 28.61 15.37 1.45
C ALA A 1042 27.12 15.02 1.51
N ARG A 1043 26.81 13.73 1.65
CA ARG A 1043 25.43 13.24 1.77
C ARG A 1043 24.71 13.90 2.96
N THR A 1044 25.30 13.83 4.15
CA THR A 1044 24.71 14.47 5.35
C THR A 1044 24.55 15.99 5.16
N LEU A 1045 25.53 16.68 4.56
CA LEU A 1045 25.40 18.11 4.28
C LEU A 1045 24.27 18.42 3.26
N PHE A 1046 24.13 17.65 2.18
CA PHE A 1046 23.06 17.88 1.20
C PHE A 1046 21.67 17.61 1.77
N GLU A 1047 21.51 16.50 2.51
CA GLU A 1047 20.25 16.12 3.18
C GLU A 1047 19.80 17.21 4.18
N GLN A 1048 20.73 17.83 4.91
CA GLN A 1048 20.43 18.89 5.88
C GLN A 1048 20.22 20.28 5.24
N VAL A 1049 20.85 20.57 4.10
CA VAL A 1049 20.84 21.91 3.49
C VAL A 1049 19.70 22.08 2.48
N ALA A 1050 19.46 21.09 1.62
CA ALA A 1050 18.55 21.25 0.48
C ALA A 1050 17.11 21.65 0.89
N PRO A 1051 16.46 21.04 1.91
CA PRO A 1051 15.10 21.42 2.31
C PRO A 1051 15.01 22.87 2.80
N ASN A 1052 16.05 23.35 3.46
CA ASN A 1052 16.09 24.67 4.10
C ASN A 1052 16.37 25.82 3.11
N LEU A 1053 16.75 25.54 1.86
CA LEU A 1053 16.95 26.56 0.83
C LEU A 1053 15.69 26.85 -0.01
N THR A 1054 14.60 26.11 0.19
CA THR A 1054 13.34 26.23 -0.55
C THR A 1054 12.75 27.65 -0.50
N ALA A 1055 12.82 28.33 0.65
CA ALA A 1055 12.31 29.70 0.82
C ALA A 1055 13.03 30.75 -0.04
N ILE A 1056 14.30 30.53 -0.38
CA ILE A 1056 15.11 31.42 -1.23
C ILE A 1056 14.97 31.03 -2.71
N HIS A 1057 14.55 29.80 -3.01
CA HIS A 1057 14.45 29.29 -4.36
C HIS A 1057 13.70 30.24 -5.31
N PRO A 1058 12.52 30.83 -4.98
CA PRO A 1058 11.83 31.78 -5.87
C PRO A 1058 12.70 32.95 -6.34
N PHE A 1059 13.56 33.49 -5.48
CA PHE A 1059 14.41 34.64 -5.75
C PHE A 1059 15.68 34.32 -6.55
N ALA A 1060 16.03 33.04 -6.73
CA ALA A 1060 17.19 32.63 -7.51
C ALA A 1060 16.98 32.85 -9.02
N VAL A 1061 17.81 33.69 -9.63
CA VAL A 1061 17.88 33.88 -11.09
C VAL A 1061 19.12 33.15 -11.61
N ILE A 1062 18.90 32.18 -12.50
CA ILE A 1062 19.95 31.35 -13.06
C ILE A 1062 20.54 32.03 -14.31
N ASP A 1063 21.86 32.22 -14.32
CA ASP A 1063 22.60 32.74 -15.48
C ASP A 1063 22.90 31.59 -16.45
N ASN A 1064 21.88 31.14 -17.18
CA ASN A 1064 21.98 30.04 -18.14
C ASN A 1064 23.10 30.24 -19.18
N SER A 1065 23.46 31.50 -19.50
CA SER A 1065 24.58 31.82 -20.38
C SER A 1065 25.92 31.40 -19.78
N ARG A 1066 26.24 31.84 -18.55
CA ARG A 1066 27.49 31.46 -17.87
C ARG A 1066 27.53 29.98 -17.50
N TYR A 1067 26.40 29.37 -17.14
CA TYR A 1067 26.34 27.92 -16.92
C TYR A 1067 26.66 27.14 -18.21
N ARG A 1068 26.12 27.56 -19.36
CA ARG A 1068 26.42 26.97 -20.68
C ARG A 1068 27.90 27.06 -21.04
N ASP A 1069 28.51 28.23 -20.86
CA ASP A 1069 29.94 28.44 -21.13
C ASP A 1069 30.83 27.51 -20.27
N PHE A 1070 30.50 27.32 -19.00
CA PHE A 1070 31.23 26.41 -18.10
C PHE A 1070 30.93 24.93 -18.40
N ALA A 1071 29.74 24.58 -18.89
CA ALA A 1071 29.38 23.22 -19.29
C ALA A 1071 30.15 22.78 -20.54
N VAL A 1072 30.27 23.65 -21.55
CA VAL A 1072 31.10 23.42 -22.74
C VAL A 1072 32.58 23.23 -22.36
N GLN A 1073 33.08 24.03 -21.41
CA GLN A 1073 34.44 23.88 -20.90
C GLN A 1073 34.63 22.56 -20.12
N LEU A 1074 33.63 22.15 -19.33
CA LEU A 1074 33.66 20.90 -18.58
C LEU A 1074 33.65 19.67 -19.48
N ASP A 1075 32.78 19.61 -20.49
CA ASP A 1075 32.76 18.49 -21.46
C ASP A 1075 34.09 18.39 -22.23
N ALA A 1076 34.62 19.52 -22.69
CA ALA A 1076 35.89 19.57 -23.40
C ALA A 1076 37.08 19.17 -22.51
N ALA A 1077 37.02 19.43 -21.21
CA ALA A 1077 38.02 18.99 -20.24
C ALA A 1077 37.89 17.49 -19.91
N LEU A 1078 36.66 16.99 -19.71
CA LEU A 1078 36.38 15.57 -19.50
C LEU A 1078 36.81 14.70 -20.68
N ALA A 1079 36.50 15.12 -21.91
CA ALA A 1079 36.91 14.45 -23.15
C ALA A 1079 38.43 14.29 -23.29
N LYS A 1080 39.21 15.12 -22.58
CA LYS A 1080 40.69 15.12 -22.60
C LYS A 1080 41.31 14.61 -21.29
N ARG A 1081 40.48 14.24 -20.30
CA ARG A 1081 40.87 14.01 -18.90
C ARG A 1081 41.74 15.13 -18.30
N ASP A 1082 41.45 16.39 -18.66
CA ASP A 1082 42.19 17.58 -18.17
C ASP A 1082 41.79 17.90 -16.72
N GLN A 1083 42.64 17.50 -15.78
CA GLN A 1083 42.42 17.68 -14.34
C GLN A 1083 42.31 19.15 -13.92
N GLU A 1084 43.09 20.04 -14.54
CA GLU A 1084 43.05 21.46 -14.21
C GLU A 1084 41.87 22.17 -14.90
N GLY A 1085 41.48 21.72 -16.10
CA GLY A 1085 40.28 22.16 -16.80
C GLY A 1085 38.98 21.81 -16.07
N VAL A 1086 38.83 20.55 -15.62
CA VAL A 1086 37.66 20.11 -14.84
C VAL A 1086 37.60 20.84 -13.50
N ARG A 1087 38.73 20.96 -12.78
CA ARG A 1087 38.80 21.71 -11.50
C ARG A 1087 38.38 23.17 -11.67
N LYS A 1088 38.83 23.84 -12.74
CA LYS A 1088 38.43 25.22 -13.06
C LYS A 1088 36.95 25.34 -13.38
N SER A 1089 36.41 24.44 -14.20
CA SER A 1089 34.99 24.45 -14.56
C SER A 1089 34.09 24.24 -13.34
N PHE A 1090 34.44 23.30 -12.45
CA PHE A 1090 33.72 23.12 -11.18
C PHE A 1090 33.83 24.32 -10.25
N THR A 1091 35.03 24.91 -10.10
CA THR A 1091 35.20 26.14 -9.32
C THR A 1091 34.32 27.27 -9.88
N ALA A 1092 34.21 27.38 -11.21
CA ALA A 1092 33.39 28.38 -11.87
C ALA A 1092 31.87 28.16 -11.66
N PHE A 1093 31.40 26.92 -11.79
CA PHE A 1093 30.02 26.53 -11.44
C PHE A 1093 29.69 26.81 -9.97
N SER A 1094 30.60 26.42 -9.06
CA SER A 1094 30.49 26.64 -7.62
C SER A 1094 30.38 28.12 -7.25
N ASN A 1095 31.26 28.95 -7.82
CA ASN A 1095 31.26 30.40 -7.59
C ASN A 1095 30.00 31.06 -8.19
N LEU A 1096 29.56 30.63 -9.37
CA LEU A 1096 28.33 31.13 -9.99
C LEU A 1096 27.09 30.75 -9.17
N ASN A 1097 27.06 29.53 -8.61
CA ASN A 1097 25.98 29.11 -7.71
C ASN A 1097 25.95 29.94 -6.42
N GLN A 1098 27.12 30.19 -5.82
CA GLN A 1098 27.26 31.04 -4.64
C GLN A 1098 26.82 32.49 -4.96
N GLU A 1099 27.20 33.04 -6.11
CA GLU A 1099 26.77 34.35 -6.62
C GLU A 1099 25.24 34.43 -6.82
N THR A 1100 24.63 33.41 -7.45
CA THR A 1100 23.17 33.31 -7.61
C THR A 1100 22.46 33.19 -6.25
N MET A 1101 22.92 32.34 -5.35
CA MET A 1101 22.32 32.15 -4.03
C MET A 1101 22.41 33.43 -3.19
N MET A 1102 23.57 34.09 -3.12
CA MET A 1102 23.73 35.31 -2.33
C MET A 1102 22.88 36.47 -2.87
N ARG A 1103 22.75 36.62 -4.19
CA ARG A 1103 21.78 37.57 -4.79
C ARG A 1103 20.34 37.24 -4.41
N ALA A 1104 19.98 35.96 -4.43
CA ALA A 1104 18.65 35.50 -4.05
C ALA A 1104 18.36 35.81 -2.56
N PHE A 1105 19.35 35.67 -1.67
CA PHE A 1105 19.25 36.11 -0.27
C PHE A 1105 19.06 37.63 -0.13
N ASP A 1106 19.82 38.44 -0.87
CA ASP A 1106 19.67 39.90 -0.83
C ASP A 1106 18.28 40.34 -1.34
N SER A 1107 17.76 39.69 -2.39
CA SER A 1107 16.40 39.90 -2.89
C SER A 1107 15.32 39.43 -1.92
N ALA A 1108 15.46 38.25 -1.31
CA ALA A 1108 14.53 37.74 -0.31
C ALA A 1108 14.46 38.66 0.92
N ARG A 1109 15.62 39.13 1.41
CA ARG A 1109 15.69 40.10 2.52
C ARG A 1109 15.12 41.47 2.16
N ALA A 1110 15.25 41.91 0.91
CA ALA A 1110 14.62 43.14 0.44
C ALA A 1110 13.09 43.02 0.40
N ALA A 1111 12.54 41.86 0.05
CA ALA A 1111 11.09 41.59 0.08
C ALA A 1111 10.56 41.59 1.53
N VAL A 1112 11.16 40.78 2.42
CA VAL A 1112 10.77 40.71 3.85
C VAL A 1112 10.93 42.07 4.55
N GLY A 1113 11.92 42.87 4.15
CA GLY A 1113 12.14 44.23 4.68
C GLY A 1113 11.11 45.28 4.22
N GLN A 1114 10.37 45.04 3.14
CA GLN A 1114 9.36 45.99 2.64
C GLN A 1114 8.00 45.82 3.34
N GLU A 1115 7.63 44.60 3.76
CA GLU A 1115 6.39 44.36 4.50
C GLU A 1115 6.40 44.96 5.92
N ALA A 1116 7.59 45.22 6.48
CA ALA A 1116 7.74 45.82 7.81
C ALA A 1116 7.58 47.37 7.85
N VAL A 1117 7.32 48.04 6.72
CA VAL A 1117 7.20 49.51 6.66
C VAL A 1117 5.98 49.97 5.83
N THR A 1118 4.79 49.50 6.21
CA THR A 1118 3.53 50.23 5.98
C THR A 1118 2.63 50.07 7.21
N PRO A 1119 2.10 51.14 7.82
CA PRO A 1119 1.33 51.08 9.08
C PRO A 1119 -0.12 50.59 8.92
#